data_AF-A0A7X7J1A7-F1
#
_entry.id   AF-A0A7X7J1A7-F1
#
_cell.length_a   1.000
_cell.length_b   1.000
_cell.length_c   1.000
_cell.angle_alpha   90.00
_cell.angle_beta   90.00
_cell.angle_gamma   90.00
#
_symmetry.space_group_name_H-M   'P 1'
#
loop_
_entity.id
_entity.type
_entity.pdbx_description
1 polymer ?
#
loop_
_entity_poly.entity_id
_entity_poly.type
_entity_poly.pdbx_seq_one_letter_code
_entity_poly.pdbx_strand_id
1 'polypeptide(L)'
;MGSLAHRLWSIPLLFVAVAAVRAEGLPPGYVQGDVVSYSYVPIKSWTREEGIGVVPYLCEYGLMKMDDHYPLTDFHAENIRRIDIAGQWSTAIMLYARRNSWHDEIINLMIRCHSKRQLIVLRNYWKPGEANPFQNALNILTTLWTNRDTVLTNPEGDQATGRQIINNILMIKAGDEGECGLRTDGLQTIYATFDSVIRNRVMNGQQPFSHIHCWYNMLHYSLGCHASSQSDVDDYGRFLLPANTQWIGVDTYHYWTGTDPLTMTSTQRRRIADAWQNIITRYHPEGLTVSPCGTWNTECQNDTHALFNGLPAAGAHQTMMIYIANSDRVPGYSHTTPIESMDAFYDSIKAGPWVGLVWWVFANDHDGARTLDYVDKTLVDFDGNPYTPEQLDDFHDRFIASRMRMFNDVVHNQFGHLNPLAPVIADVSPDPESVLVGAAYGRQMTLQAGTAPYTWLLVAGPAGLNVDANGCVSGWIPDASQTNQTITITVRVSNTAGSDETTWQVRVEPLPPGVVAFFPFNADAQGWTLEGWRSGSFDLGTMDWVSAQGVPAGHVHSAGTGLTNNDNNCTREGGLMTRTVPTVGFDNIRVEYQVMADLDAPPDAGCTGSCGSKLVEGSCEDKLAVYYSTAGAGGPWTLAEVLTEGSDLPSVWTRRIIDLATVPAAANNPDFSLRFKWQFNTEYDAGHLDNIIVRSTSSDINAAPQVDAGPDQVAVLPASVDLDGTVIDDYLPDPPRQVTVIWSKESGPDVVTFANPQAVDTTASFSSAGRYVLRLAANDSALSGSDTVTVTVRLSTGELPDFDADDDVDMEDFGRFQACFSGSAAPHGPGCEKADLDNDGDVDRSDFGVFLDCLGGPESLPGC
;
A
#
# COMPACT_ATOMS: atom_id res chain seq x y z
N MET A 1 -39.91 -15.28 24.64
CA MET A 1 -40.05 -16.08 23.41
C MET A 1 -40.21 -15.07 22.27
N GLY A 2 -39.31 -14.94 21.30
CA GLY A 2 -38.00 -15.59 21.12
C GLY A 2 -37.39 -15.20 19.76
N SER A 3 -36.21 -15.74 19.45
CA SER A 3 -35.48 -15.61 18.16
C SER A 3 -34.72 -14.29 17.89
N LEU A 4 -33.42 -14.47 17.65
CA LEU A 4 -32.44 -13.82 16.73
C LEU A 4 -32.72 -12.42 16.13
N ALA A 5 -31.71 -11.56 15.87
CA ALA A 5 -30.25 -11.79 15.82
C ALA A 5 -29.44 -10.58 16.33
N HIS A 6 -28.16 -10.80 16.68
CA HIS A 6 -27.18 -9.73 16.82
C HIS A 6 -26.80 -9.12 15.45
N ARG A 7 -26.45 -7.83 15.43
CA ARG A 7 -25.51 -7.28 14.44
C ARG A 7 -24.23 -6.84 15.16
N LEU A 8 -23.11 -7.41 14.74
CA LEU A 8 -21.75 -7.04 15.11
C LEU A 8 -21.16 -6.27 13.93
N TRP A 9 -20.76 -5.02 14.15
CA TRP A 9 -19.90 -4.19 13.29
C TRP A 9 -18.99 -3.46 14.28
N SER A 10 -17.71 -3.80 14.49
CA SER A 10 -16.65 -4.34 13.62
C SER A 10 -16.12 -3.29 12.64
N ILE A 11 -15.02 -2.65 13.06
CA ILE A 11 -14.20 -1.70 12.30
C ILE A 11 -13.12 -2.48 11.55
N PRO A 12 -12.77 -2.06 10.31
CA PRO A 12 -11.39 -2.03 9.84
C PRO A 12 -10.96 -0.62 9.36
N LEU A 13 -9.66 -0.45 9.07
CA LEU A 13 -8.94 0.78 8.70
C LEU A 13 -8.15 0.59 7.38
N LEU A 14 -7.40 1.64 6.96
CA LEU A 14 -6.24 1.66 6.02
C LEU A 14 -6.59 1.76 4.50
N PHE A 15 -6.27 2.80 3.68
CA PHE A 15 -5.04 3.59 3.41
C PHE A 15 -3.89 2.80 2.77
N VAL A 16 -2.79 3.33 2.18
CA VAL A 16 -2.42 4.71 1.77
C VAL A 16 -2.47 4.80 0.21
N ALA A 17 -1.47 5.09 -0.67
CA ALA A 17 0.00 5.29 -0.59
C ALA A 17 0.59 6.06 -1.82
N VAL A 18 1.74 6.73 -1.64
CA VAL A 18 2.37 7.75 -2.51
C VAL A 18 3.49 7.22 -3.44
N ALA A 19 3.91 8.03 -4.44
CA ALA A 19 4.81 7.68 -5.55
C ALA A 19 6.35 7.68 -5.26
N ALA A 20 7.16 7.44 -6.30
CA ALA A 20 8.54 6.95 -6.20
C ALA A 20 9.67 8.00 -6.30
N VAL A 21 10.62 7.93 -5.36
CA VAL A 21 11.95 8.58 -5.45
C VAL A 21 12.90 7.76 -6.34
N ARG A 22 13.66 8.42 -7.23
CA ARG A 22 14.60 7.74 -8.16
C ARG A 22 15.90 7.25 -7.50
N ALA A 23 15.83 6.05 -6.94
CA ALA A 23 16.83 4.99 -7.03
C ALA A 23 18.33 5.38 -7.07
N GLU A 24 18.93 5.65 -5.90
CA GLU A 24 20.26 5.10 -5.62
C GLU A 24 20.09 3.68 -5.05
N GLY A 25 20.86 2.71 -5.56
CA GLY A 25 20.73 1.30 -5.17
C GLY A 25 21.33 1.02 -3.78
N LEU A 26 20.56 0.36 -2.91
CA LEU A 26 21.04 -0.01 -1.56
C LEU A 26 22.30 -0.89 -1.62
N PRO A 27 23.25 -0.74 -0.66
CA PRO A 27 24.50 -1.50 -0.68
C PRO A 27 24.31 -3.02 -0.61
N PRO A 28 25.20 -3.83 -1.23
CA PRO A 28 25.15 -5.29 -1.14
C PRO A 28 25.17 -5.81 0.30
N GLY A 29 24.05 -6.39 0.74
CA GLY A 29 23.85 -6.86 2.12
C GLY A 29 22.47 -6.54 2.70
N TYR A 30 21.73 -5.63 2.07
CA TYR A 30 20.29 -5.44 2.27
C TYR A 30 19.52 -6.33 1.28
N VAL A 31 18.37 -6.86 1.70
CA VAL A 31 17.55 -7.79 0.91
C VAL A 31 16.23 -7.09 0.55
N GLN A 32 15.82 -7.24 -0.70
CA GLN A 32 14.54 -6.78 -1.22
C GLN A 32 13.59 -7.98 -1.30
N GLY A 33 12.41 -7.87 -0.69
CA GLY A 33 11.44 -8.96 -0.54
C GLY A 33 11.56 -9.68 0.81
N ASP A 34 10.41 -9.77 1.49
CA ASP A 34 10.14 -10.43 2.77
C ASP A 34 10.96 -9.99 4.00
N VAL A 35 10.25 -9.80 5.12
CA VAL A 35 10.75 -9.25 6.41
C VAL A 35 11.04 -7.74 6.38
N VAL A 36 9.96 -6.95 6.37
CA VAL A 36 9.91 -5.63 7.05
C VAL A 36 10.20 -5.84 8.55
N SER A 37 10.60 -4.79 9.28
CA SER A 37 10.74 -4.87 10.75
C SER A 37 9.40 -5.19 11.42
N TYR A 38 9.12 -6.46 11.69
CA TYR A 38 7.87 -6.88 12.33
C TYR A 38 7.73 -6.37 13.78
N SER A 39 8.80 -5.88 14.39
CA SER A 39 8.71 -4.97 15.54
C SER A 39 8.55 -3.54 15.04
N TYR A 40 7.30 -3.10 15.12
CA TYR A 40 6.62 -1.84 14.81
C TYR A 40 7.36 -0.49 14.75
N VAL A 41 8.60 -0.34 15.22
CA VAL A 41 9.21 0.98 15.43
C VAL A 41 10.58 1.06 14.76
N PRO A 42 10.82 2.04 13.86
CA PRO A 42 12.16 2.31 13.37
C PRO A 42 13.04 2.81 14.54
N ILE A 43 14.17 2.16 14.78
CA ILE A 43 15.16 2.57 15.78
C ILE A 43 15.98 3.77 15.23
N LYS A 44 15.28 4.89 15.07
CA LYS A 44 15.86 6.20 14.73
C LYS A 44 16.30 6.90 16.01
N SER A 45 17.50 7.50 15.99
CA SER A 45 17.88 8.50 16.98
C SER A 45 17.20 9.83 16.68
N TRP A 46 16.05 10.08 17.31
CA TRP A 46 15.36 11.36 17.33
C TRP A 46 16.17 12.42 18.09
N THR A 47 16.28 13.63 17.54
CA THR A 47 16.68 14.83 18.30
C THR A 47 15.59 15.23 19.29
N ARG A 48 15.89 16.16 20.21
CA ARG A 48 14.89 16.74 21.13
C ARG A 48 13.74 17.37 20.36
N GLU A 49 14.05 17.99 19.23
CA GLU A 49 13.14 18.76 18.39
C GLU A 49 12.22 17.82 17.58
N GLU A 50 12.76 16.76 16.96
CA GLU A 50 11.97 15.74 16.27
C GLU A 50 11.20 14.80 17.23
N GLY A 51 11.60 14.74 18.51
CA GLY A 51 10.99 13.84 19.49
C GLY A 51 9.63 14.32 20.01
N ILE A 52 9.27 15.59 19.84
CA ILE A 52 8.04 16.17 20.39
C ILE A 52 6.81 15.50 19.73
N GLY A 53 6.04 14.73 20.52
CA GLY A 53 4.90 13.95 20.03
C GLY A 53 5.17 12.46 19.83
N VAL A 54 6.41 11.99 20.06
CA VAL A 54 6.72 10.55 20.11
C VAL A 54 6.07 9.94 21.35
N VAL A 55 5.25 8.90 21.15
CA VAL A 55 4.59 8.16 22.23
C VAL A 55 5.58 7.12 22.78
N PRO A 56 5.75 6.99 24.11
CA PRO A 56 6.85 6.22 24.66
C PRO A 56 6.69 4.70 24.51
N TYR A 57 7.79 3.99 24.24
CA TYR A 57 7.83 2.52 24.26
C TYR A 57 7.25 1.96 25.57
N LEU A 58 6.22 1.11 25.47
CA LEU A 58 5.65 0.43 26.63
C LEU A 58 6.49 -0.79 26.99
N CYS A 59 7.26 -0.66 28.07
CA CYS A 59 8.14 -1.71 28.55
C CYS A 59 7.72 -2.24 29.92
N GLU A 60 7.65 -3.56 30.05
CA GLU A 60 7.46 -4.26 31.31
C GLU A 60 8.83 -4.58 31.94
N TYR A 61 9.07 -4.12 33.18
CA TYR A 61 10.31 -4.39 33.91
C TYR A 61 10.20 -5.66 34.76
N GLY A 62 11.29 -6.42 34.88
CA GLY A 62 11.39 -7.50 35.86
C GLY A 62 10.43 -8.69 35.68
N LEU A 63 9.74 -8.81 34.54
CA LEU A 63 8.86 -9.95 34.29
C LEU A 63 9.60 -11.29 34.32
N MET A 64 10.85 -11.36 33.85
CA MET A 64 11.60 -12.61 33.77
C MET A 64 11.77 -13.26 35.16
N LYS A 65 11.11 -14.40 35.40
CA LYS A 65 11.26 -15.18 36.63
C LYS A 65 12.62 -15.88 36.61
N MET A 66 13.36 -15.69 37.68
CA MET A 66 14.70 -16.24 37.92
C MET A 66 14.96 -16.37 39.42
N ASP A 67 15.98 -17.14 39.77
CA ASP A 67 16.65 -17.18 41.08
C ASP A 67 18.14 -17.45 40.82
N ASP A 68 19.04 -16.85 41.60
CA ASP A 68 20.48 -17.10 41.54
C ASP A 68 20.87 -18.53 41.96
N HIS A 69 20.00 -19.26 42.65
CA HIS A 69 20.26 -20.63 43.13
C HIS A 69 19.90 -21.71 42.10
N TYR A 70 19.15 -21.37 41.05
CA TYR A 70 18.59 -22.32 40.09
C TYR A 70 18.97 -21.97 38.62
N PRO A 71 18.97 -22.94 37.69
CA PRO A 71 19.04 -22.67 36.26
C PRO A 71 17.84 -21.83 35.78
N LEU A 72 18.02 -21.00 34.74
CA LEU A 72 16.90 -20.24 34.16
C LEU A 72 15.87 -21.14 33.45
N THR A 73 16.33 -22.28 32.93
CA THR A 73 15.51 -23.32 32.31
C THR A 73 14.44 -23.89 33.24
N ASP A 74 14.68 -23.88 34.56
CA ASP A 74 13.71 -24.35 35.56
C ASP A 74 12.49 -23.41 35.65
N PHE A 75 12.61 -22.19 35.12
CA PHE A 75 11.54 -21.19 35.02
C PHE A 75 11.04 -20.98 33.57
N HIS A 76 11.52 -21.77 32.59
CA HIS A 76 11.25 -21.62 31.16
C HIS A 76 9.76 -21.41 30.83
N ALA A 77 8.90 -22.34 31.24
CA ALA A 77 7.46 -22.28 30.96
C ALA A 77 6.74 -21.06 31.57
N GLU A 78 7.20 -20.59 32.74
CA GLU A 78 6.69 -19.36 33.37
C GLU A 78 7.21 -18.12 32.64
N ASN A 79 8.45 -18.13 32.13
CA ASN A 79 8.97 -17.04 31.31
C ASN A 79 8.25 -16.93 29.96
N ILE A 80 8.00 -18.05 29.26
CA ILE A 80 7.18 -18.10 28.04
C ILE A 80 5.77 -17.55 28.33
N ARG A 81 5.12 -18.03 29.40
CA ARG A 81 3.79 -17.53 29.83
C ARG A 81 3.78 -16.01 30.05
N ARG A 82 4.82 -15.44 30.68
CA ARG A 82 4.90 -14.00 30.94
C ARG A 82 5.16 -13.16 29.68
N ILE A 83 5.94 -13.68 28.73
CA ILE A 83 6.11 -13.08 27.39
C ILE A 83 4.77 -13.09 26.63
N ASP A 84 4.04 -14.19 26.67
CA ASP A 84 2.71 -14.33 26.04
C ASP A 84 1.64 -13.42 26.63
N ILE A 85 1.72 -13.13 27.93
CA ILE A 85 0.85 -12.17 28.60
C ILE A 85 1.25 -10.74 28.20
N ALA A 86 2.52 -10.36 28.36
CA ALA A 86 3.01 -9.02 28.05
C ALA A 86 2.87 -8.63 26.56
N GLY A 87 3.00 -9.61 25.65
CA GLY A 87 2.87 -9.41 24.21
C GLY A 87 1.48 -8.96 23.73
N GLN A 88 0.50 -8.86 24.63
CA GLN A 88 -0.82 -8.30 24.34
C GLN A 88 -0.85 -6.76 24.43
N TRP A 89 0.04 -6.14 25.21
CA TRP A 89 -0.01 -4.69 25.48
C TRP A 89 1.36 -4.00 25.70
N SER A 90 2.48 -4.71 25.52
CA SER A 90 3.82 -4.18 25.75
C SER A 90 4.68 -4.31 24.50
N THR A 91 5.15 -3.17 23.98
CA THR A 91 5.98 -3.09 22.77
C THR A 91 7.44 -3.49 23.00
N ALA A 92 7.91 -3.48 24.25
CA ALA A 92 9.26 -3.86 24.63
C ALA A 92 9.30 -4.70 25.92
N ILE A 93 10.29 -5.58 26.08
CA ILE A 93 10.43 -6.42 27.27
C ILE A 93 11.89 -6.55 27.73
N MET A 94 12.11 -6.56 29.05
CA MET A 94 13.44 -6.68 29.65
C MET A 94 13.82 -8.13 29.99
N LEU A 95 14.91 -8.62 29.39
CA LEU A 95 15.51 -9.94 29.68
C LEU A 95 16.88 -9.76 30.37
N TYR A 96 17.17 -10.59 31.37
CA TYR A 96 18.33 -10.38 32.26
C TYR A 96 19.51 -11.27 31.85
N ALA A 97 20.46 -10.70 31.10
CA ALA A 97 21.73 -11.33 30.71
C ALA A 97 22.73 -11.41 31.90
N ARG A 98 22.26 -11.94 33.04
CA ARG A 98 22.96 -11.89 34.33
C ARG A 98 24.06 -12.93 34.47
N ARG A 99 23.95 -14.07 33.78
CA ARG A 99 24.92 -15.18 33.83
C ARG A 99 25.11 -15.77 32.44
N ASN A 100 26.35 -16.05 32.06
CA ASN A 100 26.64 -16.77 30.81
C ASN A 100 26.05 -18.20 30.78
N SER A 101 25.79 -18.81 31.95
CA SER A 101 25.09 -20.10 32.06
C SER A 101 23.60 -20.05 31.70
N TRP A 102 23.05 -18.86 31.42
CA TRP A 102 21.67 -18.66 30.97
C TRP A 102 21.61 -18.25 29.48
N HIS A 103 22.75 -18.19 28.79
CA HIS A 103 22.89 -17.71 27.41
C HIS A 103 21.89 -18.32 26.43
N ASP A 104 21.84 -19.66 26.33
CA ASP A 104 20.99 -20.36 25.35
C ASP A 104 19.51 -20.16 25.65
N GLU A 105 19.15 -20.14 26.94
CA GLU A 105 17.77 -19.92 27.38
C GLU A 105 17.31 -18.47 27.15
N ILE A 106 18.18 -17.48 27.35
CA ILE A 106 17.86 -16.11 26.96
C ILE A 106 17.61 -16.03 25.43
N ILE A 107 18.34 -16.77 24.60
CA ILE A 107 18.08 -16.83 23.15
C ILE A 107 16.72 -17.48 22.86
N ASN A 108 16.33 -18.58 23.54
CA ASN A 108 14.98 -19.17 23.41
C ASN A 108 13.88 -18.15 23.70
N LEU A 109 14.03 -17.39 24.80
CA LEU A 109 13.08 -16.35 25.20
C LEU A 109 13.07 -15.17 24.20
N MET A 110 14.22 -14.78 23.64
CA MET A 110 14.31 -13.74 22.61
C MET A 110 13.61 -14.15 21.30
N ILE A 111 13.65 -15.43 20.92
CA ILE A 111 12.87 -15.95 19.78
C ILE A 111 11.36 -15.81 20.06
N ARG A 112 10.91 -16.11 21.28
CA ARG A 112 9.50 -15.89 21.69
C ARG A 112 9.12 -14.41 21.67
N CYS A 113 9.98 -13.52 22.16
CA CYS A 113 9.76 -12.07 22.08
C CYS A 113 9.61 -11.61 20.62
N HIS A 114 10.41 -12.15 19.69
CA HIS A 114 10.28 -11.86 18.26
C HIS A 114 8.94 -12.34 17.67
N SER A 115 8.47 -13.54 18.01
CA SER A 115 7.14 -14.02 17.54
C SER A 115 5.96 -13.25 18.15
N LYS A 116 6.15 -12.62 19.33
CA LYS A 116 5.24 -11.62 19.91
C LYS A 116 5.48 -10.18 19.43
N ARG A 117 6.34 -9.97 18.41
CA ARG A 117 6.72 -8.65 17.85
C ARG A 117 7.34 -7.66 18.85
N GLN A 118 7.81 -8.11 20.00
CA GLN A 118 8.35 -7.26 21.05
C GLN A 118 9.81 -6.87 20.78
N LEU A 119 10.14 -5.61 21.05
CA LEU A 119 11.52 -5.14 21.19
C LEU A 119 12.15 -5.68 22.47
N ILE A 120 13.46 -5.87 22.46
CA ILE A 120 14.21 -6.53 23.53
C ILE A 120 15.15 -5.53 24.20
N VAL A 121 15.11 -5.47 25.53
CA VAL A 121 16.08 -4.76 26.35
C VAL A 121 16.88 -5.76 27.17
N LEU A 122 18.21 -5.81 26.97
CA LEU A 122 19.07 -6.73 27.73
C LEU A 122 19.62 -6.05 28.99
N ARG A 123 19.31 -6.56 30.18
CA ARG A 123 19.91 -6.08 31.44
C ARG A 123 21.25 -6.77 31.70
N ASN A 124 22.36 -6.04 31.54
CA ASN A 124 23.72 -6.51 31.82
C ASN A 124 24.48 -5.41 32.57
N TYR A 125 24.51 -5.47 33.91
CA TYR A 125 25.13 -4.39 34.70
C TYR A 125 26.66 -4.41 34.62
N TRP A 126 27.21 -3.24 34.34
CA TRP A 126 28.62 -2.89 34.46
C TRP A 126 29.00 -2.77 35.94
N LYS A 127 30.26 -3.07 36.27
CA LYS A 127 30.79 -2.93 37.63
C LYS A 127 32.20 -2.33 37.61
N PRO A 128 32.52 -1.38 38.52
CA PRO A 128 33.87 -0.86 38.65
C PRO A 128 34.90 -1.97 38.86
N GLY A 129 35.93 -2.01 38.00
CA GLY A 129 37.02 -2.99 38.09
C GLY A 129 36.70 -4.40 37.57
N GLU A 130 35.53 -4.63 36.95
CA GLU A 130 35.26 -5.87 36.23
C GLU A 130 36.17 -5.99 34.99
N ALA A 131 36.77 -7.17 34.77
CA ALA A 131 37.75 -7.35 33.69
C ALA A 131 37.14 -7.44 32.29
N ASN A 132 35.90 -7.91 32.18
CA ASN A 132 35.17 -8.05 30.91
C ASN A 132 33.71 -7.57 31.10
N PRO A 133 33.46 -6.25 31.26
CA PRO A 133 32.11 -5.72 31.31
C PRO A 133 31.34 -6.05 30.03
N PHE A 134 30.00 -6.17 30.14
CA PHE A 134 29.08 -6.55 29.06
C PHE A 134 29.31 -7.94 28.42
N GLN A 135 30.19 -8.79 28.97
CA GLN A 135 30.55 -10.08 28.35
C GLN A 135 29.36 -11.04 28.13
N ASN A 136 28.38 -11.08 29.04
CA ASN A 136 27.22 -11.97 28.87
C ASN A 136 26.38 -11.54 27.66
N ALA A 137 26.07 -10.24 27.54
CA ALA A 137 25.36 -9.70 26.39
C ALA A 137 26.18 -9.84 25.09
N LEU A 138 27.49 -9.60 25.13
CA LEU A 138 28.38 -9.82 23.99
C LEU A 138 28.38 -11.27 23.52
N ASN A 139 28.29 -12.25 24.42
CA ASN A 139 28.22 -13.67 24.05
C ASN A 139 26.91 -13.98 23.32
N ILE A 140 25.77 -13.50 23.84
CA ILE A 140 24.45 -13.63 23.18
C ILE A 140 24.51 -13.02 21.77
N LEU A 141 24.96 -11.77 21.66
CA LEU A 141 25.11 -11.05 20.39
C LEU A 141 26.07 -11.76 19.42
N THR A 142 27.15 -12.36 19.92
CA THR A 142 28.11 -13.13 19.11
C THR A 142 27.48 -14.40 18.55
N THR A 143 26.68 -15.12 19.35
CA THR A 143 25.96 -16.32 18.90
C THR A 143 24.89 -15.98 17.88
N LEU A 144 24.11 -14.92 18.13
CA LEU A 144 23.13 -14.41 17.17
C LEU A 144 23.80 -13.97 15.86
N TRP A 145 24.93 -13.27 15.91
CA TRP A 145 25.65 -12.85 14.70
C TRP A 145 26.28 -14.03 13.93
N THR A 146 26.70 -15.07 14.64
CA THR A 146 27.20 -16.32 14.04
C THR A 146 26.08 -17.02 13.26
N ASN A 147 24.86 -17.02 13.81
CA ASN A 147 23.65 -17.61 13.21
C ASN A 147 22.77 -16.57 12.49
N ARG A 148 23.33 -15.42 12.09
CA ARG A 148 22.54 -14.27 11.60
C ARG A 148 21.68 -14.59 10.37
N ASP A 149 22.16 -15.50 9.52
CA ASP A 149 21.52 -15.93 8.26
C ASP A 149 20.97 -17.37 8.39
N THR A 150 20.72 -17.84 9.61
CA THR A 150 20.28 -19.21 9.93
C THR A 150 19.04 -19.15 10.81
N VAL A 151 18.00 -19.90 10.46
CA VAL A 151 16.77 -19.98 11.26
C VAL A 151 17.06 -20.74 12.55
N LEU A 152 16.92 -20.06 13.68
CA LEU A 152 16.87 -20.65 15.01
C LEU A 152 15.42 -21.04 15.34
N THR A 153 15.23 -22.05 16.18
CA THR A 153 13.91 -22.51 16.62
C THR A 153 13.97 -22.80 18.12
N ASN A 154 13.04 -22.25 18.89
CA ASN A 154 12.93 -22.48 20.34
C ASN A 154 12.12 -23.78 20.64
N PRO A 155 12.00 -24.21 21.92
CA PRO A 155 11.20 -25.39 22.27
C PRO A 155 9.72 -25.31 21.87
N GLU A 156 9.16 -24.10 21.81
CA GLU A 156 7.77 -23.83 21.41
C GLU A 156 7.52 -24.00 19.91
N GLY A 157 8.57 -24.00 19.08
CA GLY A 157 8.48 -24.02 17.62
C GLY A 157 8.39 -22.64 16.96
N ASP A 158 8.54 -21.54 17.71
CA ASP A 158 8.75 -20.21 17.13
C ASP A 158 10.09 -20.17 16.39
N GLN A 159 10.16 -19.36 15.33
CA GLN A 159 11.33 -19.29 14.46
C GLN A 159 11.78 -17.84 14.21
N ALA A 160 13.09 -17.62 14.27
CA ALA A 160 13.72 -16.35 13.93
C ALA A 160 15.18 -16.56 13.52
N THR A 161 15.70 -15.75 12.59
CA THR A 161 17.14 -15.69 12.31
C THR A 161 17.87 -14.87 13.35
N GLY A 162 19.17 -15.12 13.54
CA GLY A 162 19.98 -14.30 14.44
C GLY A 162 19.99 -12.80 14.10
N ARG A 163 19.85 -12.45 12.80
CA ARG A 163 19.75 -11.06 12.33
C ARG A 163 18.43 -10.41 12.75
N GLN A 164 17.30 -11.09 12.57
CA GLN A 164 15.99 -10.61 13.04
C GLN A 164 16.00 -10.36 14.55
N ILE A 165 16.58 -11.28 15.33
CA ILE A 165 16.67 -11.12 16.78
C ILE A 165 17.57 -9.93 17.16
N ILE A 166 18.71 -9.72 16.47
CA ILE A 166 19.60 -8.55 16.69
C ILE A 166 18.88 -7.24 16.37
N ASN A 167 18.09 -7.18 15.30
CA ASN A 167 17.32 -6.00 14.91
C ASN A 167 16.25 -5.64 15.95
N ASN A 168 15.67 -6.65 16.63
CA ASN A 168 14.72 -6.45 17.73
C ASN A 168 15.37 -5.90 19.02
N ILE A 169 16.70 -5.87 19.17
CA ILE A 169 17.36 -5.37 20.39
C ILE A 169 17.47 -3.84 20.33
N LEU A 170 16.74 -3.17 21.23
CA LEU A 170 16.72 -1.70 21.30
C LEU A 170 17.92 -1.14 22.08
N MET A 171 18.24 -1.75 23.23
CA MET A 171 19.30 -1.26 24.12
C MET A 171 19.77 -2.30 25.15
N ILE A 172 20.84 -1.97 25.86
CA ILE A 172 21.36 -2.72 27.00
C ILE A 172 21.36 -1.84 28.26
N LYS A 173 20.64 -2.26 29.32
CA LYS A 173 20.67 -1.57 30.63
C LYS A 173 21.97 -1.93 31.37
N ALA A 174 22.80 -0.93 31.59
CA ALA A 174 24.17 -1.01 32.09
C ALA A 174 24.33 -0.76 33.60
N GLY A 175 23.32 -0.23 34.31
CA GLY A 175 23.37 -0.05 35.77
C GLY A 175 22.07 0.45 36.42
N ASP A 176 22.05 0.44 37.75
CA ASP A 176 21.01 0.99 38.65
C ASP A 176 21.56 2.23 39.39
N GLU A 177 20.78 2.77 40.32
CA GLU A 177 20.96 4.07 40.98
C GLU A 177 22.20 4.11 41.90
N GLY A 178 23.06 5.13 41.75
CA GLY A 178 24.20 5.36 42.65
C GLY A 178 25.11 6.57 42.35
N GLU A 179 24.70 7.46 41.44
CA GLU A 179 25.64 8.11 40.51
C GLU A 179 26.50 9.26 41.03
N CYS A 180 26.17 9.85 42.19
CA CYS A 180 27.06 10.82 42.83
C CYS A 180 28.43 10.22 43.22
N GLY A 181 28.53 8.89 43.27
CA GLY A 181 29.78 8.15 43.41
C GLY A 181 30.59 7.99 42.10
N LEU A 182 29.93 7.93 40.93
CA LEU A 182 30.60 7.75 39.64
C LEU A 182 30.95 9.07 38.95
N ARG A 183 30.08 10.09 39.06
CA ARG A 183 30.25 11.42 38.42
C ARG A 183 30.34 11.33 36.88
N THR A 184 30.60 12.47 36.24
CA THR A 184 30.75 12.60 34.78
C THR A 184 31.76 11.59 34.21
N ASP A 185 32.96 11.49 34.80
CA ASP A 185 34.04 10.61 34.32
C ASP A 185 33.67 9.12 34.39
N GLY A 186 32.96 8.70 35.44
CA GLY A 186 32.50 7.32 35.61
C GLY A 186 31.45 6.93 34.58
N LEU A 187 30.43 7.77 34.40
CA LEU A 187 29.43 7.59 33.34
C LEU A 187 30.07 7.62 31.94
N GLN A 188 30.99 8.53 31.68
CA GLN A 188 31.73 8.59 30.40
C GLN A 188 32.49 7.30 30.15
N THR A 189 33.12 6.74 31.19
CA THR A 189 33.83 5.46 31.13
C THR A 189 32.86 4.32 30.79
N ILE A 190 31.65 4.29 31.36
CA ILE A 190 30.64 3.27 31.06
C ILE A 190 30.20 3.33 29.59
N TYR A 191 29.79 4.52 29.11
CA TYR A 191 29.36 4.70 27.72
C TYR A 191 30.49 4.39 26.71
N ALA A 192 31.71 4.87 26.95
CA ALA A 192 32.87 4.56 26.10
C ALA A 192 33.25 3.07 26.12
N THR A 193 33.11 2.41 27.28
CA THR A 193 33.31 0.96 27.39
C THR A 193 32.27 0.21 26.58
N PHE A 194 30.99 0.59 26.68
CA PHE A 194 29.92 -0.01 25.91
C PHE A 194 30.15 0.13 24.41
N ASP A 195 30.50 1.34 23.95
CA ASP A 195 30.75 1.62 22.54
C ASP A 195 31.93 0.80 21.99
N SER A 196 33.00 0.61 22.78
CA SER A 196 34.15 -0.21 22.39
C SER A 196 33.89 -1.72 22.41
N VAL A 197 32.98 -2.21 23.26
CA VAL A 197 32.74 -3.65 23.45
C VAL A 197 31.58 -4.15 22.58
N ILE A 198 30.52 -3.34 22.44
CA ILE A 198 29.25 -3.66 21.77
C ILE A 198 29.07 -2.80 20.51
N ARG A 199 28.74 -1.51 20.65
CA ARG A 199 28.12 -0.71 19.58
C ARG A 199 28.97 -0.58 18.32
N ASN A 200 30.24 -0.22 18.49
CA ASN A 200 31.19 -0.02 17.38
C ASN A 200 31.97 -1.30 17.03
N ARG A 201 31.60 -2.46 17.59
CA ARG A 201 32.32 -3.72 17.39
C ARG A 201 32.26 -4.17 15.95
N VAL A 202 33.43 -4.28 15.30
CA VAL A 202 33.53 -4.85 13.95
C VAL A 202 33.50 -6.38 14.02
N MET A 203 32.56 -7.00 13.31
CA MET A 203 32.48 -8.45 13.09
C MET A 203 32.26 -8.74 11.61
N ASN A 204 33.07 -9.62 11.03
CA ASN A 204 33.04 -9.96 9.59
C ASN A 204 33.16 -8.75 8.63
N GLY A 205 33.75 -7.63 9.09
CA GLY A 205 33.87 -6.39 8.33
C GLY A 205 32.69 -5.42 8.45
N GLN A 206 31.66 -5.76 9.24
CA GLN A 206 30.47 -4.94 9.49
C GLN A 206 30.39 -4.55 10.98
N GLN A 207 29.57 -3.56 11.32
CA GLN A 207 29.26 -3.18 12.72
C GLN A 207 27.79 -3.54 13.04
N PRO A 208 27.48 -4.81 13.36
CA PRO A 208 26.10 -5.32 13.41
C PRO A 208 25.28 -4.88 14.64
N PHE A 209 25.87 -4.07 15.52
CA PHE A 209 25.27 -3.66 16.80
C PHE A 209 25.21 -2.12 16.94
N SER A 210 25.42 -1.38 15.85
CA SER A 210 25.55 0.09 15.87
C SER A 210 24.25 0.84 16.26
N HIS A 211 23.09 0.19 16.07
CA HIS A 211 21.78 0.65 16.54
C HIS A 211 21.51 0.35 18.02
N ILE A 212 22.27 -0.56 18.65
CA ILE A 212 22.04 -0.96 20.04
C ILE A 212 22.68 0.08 20.97
N HIS A 213 21.87 0.71 21.81
CA HIS A 213 22.34 1.75 22.73
C HIS A 213 22.64 1.26 24.16
N CYS A 214 23.43 2.04 24.89
CA CYS A 214 23.63 1.90 26.34
C CYS A 214 22.59 2.70 27.12
N TRP A 215 21.94 2.09 28.11
CA TRP A 215 21.02 2.75 29.04
C TRP A 215 21.53 2.67 30.49
N TYR A 216 21.56 3.80 31.19
CA TYR A 216 21.92 3.86 32.62
C TYR A 216 20.85 4.56 33.47
N ASN A 217 20.57 4.08 34.69
CA ASN A 217 19.57 4.65 35.61
C ASN A 217 20.15 5.75 36.52
N MET A 218 19.41 6.84 36.74
CA MET A 218 19.96 8.08 37.30
C MET A 218 19.39 8.55 38.65
N LEU A 219 18.21 8.08 39.10
CA LEU A 219 17.38 8.91 40.00
C LEU A 219 16.87 8.35 41.34
N HIS A 220 16.12 9.20 42.05
CA HIS A 220 15.77 9.20 43.47
C HIS A 220 16.95 9.31 44.48
N TYR A 221 18.12 8.75 44.19
CA TYR A 221 19.31 8.86 45.07
C TYR A 221 20.34 9.93 44.64
N SER A 222 19.99 10.80 43.68
CA SER A 222 20.87 11.89 43.21
C SER A 222 21.13 12.97 44.28
N LEU A 223 20.20 13.20 45.21
CA LEU A 223 20.31 14.27 46.23
C LEU A 223 20.64 15.65 45.61
N GLY A 224 20.26 15.89 44.35
CA GLY A 224 20.57 17.10 43.60
C GLY A 224 22.05 17.23 43.19
N CYS A 225 22.78 16.13 42.93
CA CYS A 225 24.20 16.16 42.59
C CYS A 225 24.51 16.36 41.08
N HIS A 226 23.51 16.25 40.20
CA HIS A 226 23.65 16.56 38.78
C HIS A 226 23.33 18.02 38.45
N ALA A 227 24.00 18.56 37.42
CA ALA A 227 23.93 19.96 37.05
C ALA A 227 22.89 20.22 35.95
N SER A 228 21.99 21.20 36.18
CA SER A 228 21.01 21.69 35.21
C SER A 228 21.56 22.74 34.24
N SER A 229 22.77 23.22 34.48
CA SER A 229 23.40 24.35 33.79
C SER A 229 24.90 24.38 34.09
N GLN A 230 25.68 25.18 33.37
CA GLN A 230 27.09 25.40 33.74
C GLN A 230 27.21 26.10 35.12
N SER A 231 26.32 27.05 35.42
CA SER A 231 26.24 27.70 36.74
C SER A 231 26.03 26.71 37.90
N ASP A 232 25.30 25.61 37.68
CA ASP A 232 25.15 24.56 38.70
C ASP A 232 26.47 23.84 39.04
N VAL A 233 27.38 23.74 38.06
CA VAL A 233 28.74 23.23 38.28
C VAL A 233 29.57 24.27 39.03
N ASP A 234 29.54 25.52 38.56
CA ASP A 234 30.42 26.60 39.02
C ASP A 234 30.08 27.09 40.44
N ASP A 235 28.80 27.28 40.74
CA ASP A 235 28.33 27.82 42.03
C ASP A 235 28.09 26.74 43.11
N TYR A 236 27.72 25.51 42.70
CA TYR A 236 27.27 24.46 43.62
C TYR A 236 28.06 23.14 43.52
N GLY A 237 29.03 23.02 42.60
CA GLY A 237 29.90 21.83 42.48
C GLY A 237 29.19 20.58 41.97
N ARG A 238 28.08 20.73 41.24
CA ARG A 238 27.30 19.65 40.63
C ARG A 238 28.01 19.07 39.39
N PHE A 239 27.58 17.89 38.94
CA PHE A 239 28.17 17.18 37.80
C PHE A 239 27.27 17.20 36.56
N LEU A 240 27.76 17.72 35.43
CA LEU A 240 27.12 17.53 34.14
C LEU A 240 27.15 16.05 33.72
N LEU A 241 26.24 15.68 32.82
CA LEU A 241 26.29 14.40 32.11
C LEU A 241 27.45 14.43 31.08
N PRO A 242 28.01 13.29 30.68
CA PRO A 242 29.04 13.26 29.64
C PRO A 242 28.44 13.41 28.22
N ALA A 243 29.17 14.03 27.30
CA ALA A 243 28.70 14.30 25.93
C ALA A 243 28.30 13.04 25.13
N ASN A 244 28.83 11.87 25.47
CA ASN A 244 28.50 10.58 24.85
C ASN A 244 27.36 9.82 25.57
N THR A 245 26.57 10.50 26.41
CA THR A 245 25.39 9.90 27.06
C THR A 245 24.39 9.45 25.99
N GLN A 246 24.00 8.16 26.02
CA GLN A 246 23.12 7.58 25.01
C GLN A 246 21.66 7.53 25.48
N TRP A 247 21.39 6.81 26.57
CA TRP A 247 20.07 6.73 27.17
C TRP A 247 20.15 6.82 28.70
N ILE A 248 19.27 7.63 29.30
CA ILE A 248 19.14 7.75 30.76
C ILE A 248 17.77 7.29 31.27
N GLY A 249 17.77 6.56 32.38
CA GLY A 249 16.58 6.12 33.11
C GLY A 249 16.25 7.08 34.26
N VAL A 250 15.01 7.55 34.31
CA VAL A 250 14.50 8.48 35.30
C VAL A 250 13.41 7.81 36.13
N ASP A 251 13.78 7.42 37.35
CA ASP A 251 12.87 6.88 38.36
C ASP A 251 11.86 7.94 38.82
N THR A 252 10.58 7.59 38.74
CA THR A 252 9.45 8.47 39.12
C THR A 252 8.51 7.75 40.08
N TYR A 253 8.71 8.04 41.37
CA TYR A 253 7.95 7.44 42.45
C TYR A 253 6.68 8.26 42.77
N HIS A 254 5.55 7.58 43.02
CA HIS A 254 4.35 8.19 43.58
C HIS A 254 3.97 7.50 44.89
N TYR A 255 4.23 8.17 46.02
CA TYR A 255 3.94 7.65 47.36
C TYR A 255 2.56 8.13 47.83
N TRP A 256 1.65 7.20 48.09
CA TRP A 256 0.32 7.53 48.61
C TRP A 256 0.36 7.59 50.14
N THR A 257 0.14 8.77 50.73
CA THR A 257 0.30 8.96 52.17
C THR A 257 -1.03 9.05 52.91
N GLY A 258 -1.29 8.09 53.80
CA GLY A 258 -2.20 8.28 54.94
C GLY A 258 -3.65 7.81 54.77
N THR A 259 -4.05 7.30 53.60
CA THR A 259 -5.37 6.69 53.36
C THR A 259 -5.28 5.72 52.18
N ASP A 260 -5.96 4.58 52.26
CA ASP A 260 -6.06 3.60 51.18
C ASP A 260 -6.77 4.23 49.95
N PRO A 261 -6.16 4.24 48.75
CA PRO A 261 -6.77 4.76 47.52
C PRO A 261 -8.16 4.18 47.18
N LEU A 262 -8.48 2.98 47.65
CA LEU A 262 -9.75 2.29 47.38
C LEU A 262 -10.91 2.79 48.24
N THR A 263 -10.63 3.47 49.36
CA THR A 263 -11.66 4.22 50.11
C THR A 263 -12.08 5.52 49.39
N MET A 264 -11.37 5.89 48.31
CA MET A 264 -11.62 7.09 47.53
C MET A 264 -12.40 6.78 46.25
N THR A 265 -13.09 7.78 45.70
CA THR A 265 -13.64 7.71 44.33
C THR A 265 -12.53 7.78 43.28
N SER A 266 -12.80 7.29 42.07
CA SER A 266 -11.90 7.44 40.91
C SER A 266 -11.55 8.91 40.64
N THR A 267 -12.51 9.82 40.75
CA THR A 267 -12.29 11.28 40.61
C THR A 267 -11.32 11.82 41.68
N GLN A 268 -11.38 11.33 42.92
CA GLN A 268 -10.42 11.70 43.96
C GLN A 268 -9.03 11.13 43.67
N ARG A 269 -8.93 9.85 43.26
CA ARG A 269 -7.64 9.25 42.88
C ARG A 269 -7.00 9.96 41.70
N ARG A 270 -7.74 10.19 40.61
CA ARG A 270 -7.23 10.91 39.43
C ARG A 270 -6.80 12.33 39.79
N ARG A 271 -7.56 13.07 40.61
CA ARG A 271 -7.17 14.41 41.07
C ARG A 271 -5.87 14.42 41.90
N ILE A 272 -5.63 13.42 42.74
CA ILE A 272 -4.38 13.28 43.50
C ILE A 272 -3.23 12.91 42.56
N ALA A 273 -3.46 11.99 41.62
CA ALA A 273 -2.49 11.62 40.59
C ALA A 273 -2.09 12.82 39.72
N ASP A 274 -3.05 13.56 39.16
CA ASP A 274 -2.79 14.77 38.37
C ASP A 274 -2.02 15.81 39.19
N ALA A 275 -2.38 16.02 40.47
CA ALA A 275 -1.68 16.95 41.34
C ALA A 275 -0.20 16.55 41.59
N TRP A 276 0.10 15.25 41.67
CA TRP A 276 1.46 14.74 41.80
C TRP A 276 2.24 14.81 40.49
N GLN A 277 1.64 14.44 39.36
CA GLN A 277 2.31 14.49 38.05
C GLN A 277 2.57 15.92 37.56
N ASN A 278 1.71 16.88 37.92
CA ASN A 278 1.94 18.32 37.69
C ASN A 278 3.24 18.87 38.31
N ILE A 279 3.87 18.12 39.22
CA ILE A 279 5.11 18.51 39.93
C ILE A 279 6.35 17.85 39.31
N ILE A 280 6.24 16.61 38.82
CA ILE A 280 7.39 15.73 38.53
C ILE A 280 7.60 15.47 37.03
N THR A 281 6.54 15.46 36.22
CA THR A 281 6.57 14.92 34.84
C THR A 281 5.85 15.78 33.81
N ARG A 282 5.17 16.85 34.23
CA ARG A 282 4.56 17.82 33.32
C ARG A 282 5.64 18.40 32.39
N TYR A 283 5.51 18.19 31.09
CA TYR A 283 6.44 18.81 30.13
C TYR A 283 6.36 20.35 30.21
N HIS A 284 7.53 20.97 30.38
CA HIS A 284 7.71 22.42 30.45
C HIS A 284 8.60 22.84 29.26
N PRO A 285 8.01 23.21 28.10
CA PRO A 285 8.78 23.46 26.87
C PRO A 285 9.76 24.64 26.99
N GLU A 286 9.39 25.67 27.75
CA GLU A 286 10.24 26.83 28.07
C GLU A 286 11.36 26.51 29.09
N GLY A 287 11.40 25.28 29.62
CA GLY A 287 12.27 24.88 30.73
C GLY A 287 11.67 25.23 32.10
N LEU A 288 12.22 24.62 33.15
CA LEU A 288 11.87 24.92 34.53
C LEU A 288 13.13 25.35 35.29
N THR A 289 13.09 26.52 35.94
CA THR A 289 14.21 27.08 36.70
C THR A 289 14.32 26.39 38.06
N VAL A 290 15.08 25.30 38.12
CA VAL A 290 15.34 24.55 39.35
C VAL A 290 16.30 25.36 40.25
N SER A 291 16.03 25.44 41.54
CA SER A 291 16.91 26.11 42.53
C SER A 291 17.39 25.13 43.62
N PRO A 292 18.64 25.25 44.12
CA PRO A 292 19.11 24.41 45.22
C PRO A 292 18.47 24.82 46.55
N CYS A 293 17.97 23.84 47.30
CA CYS A 293 17.19 24.07 48.52
C CYS A 293 17.85 23.51 49.78
N GLY A 294 17.78 24.25 50.88
CA GLY A 294 18.14 23.77 52.23
C GLY A 294 17.05 22.95 52.94
N THR A 295 15.86 22.83 52.34
CA THR A 295 14.68 22.13 52.89
C THR A 295 13.85 21.51 51.77
N TRP A 296 13.29 20.32 52.00
CA TRP A 296 12.36 19.66 51.08
C TRP A 296 11.14 20.55 50.76
N ASN A 297 10.97 20.92 49.49
CA ASN A 297 9.72 21.45 48.95
C ASN A 297 9.54 21.03 47.47
N THR A 298 8.37 21.33 46.92
CA THR A 298 7.89 20.99 45.57
C THR A 298 8.83 21.38 44.42
N GLU A 299 9.44 22.57 44.48
CA GLU A 299 10.34 23.09 43.45
C GLU A 299 11.74 22.43 43.52
N CYS A 300 12.06 21.81 44.66
CA CYS A 300 13.34 21.20 44.96
C CYS A 300 13.44 19.72 44.53
N GLN A 301 12.32 19.07 44.15
CA GLN A 301 12.30 17.65 43.77
C GLN A 301 12.58 17.40 42.28
N ASN A 302 12.64 18.44 41.44
CA ASN A 302 12.63 18.27 39.99
C ASN A 302 14.03 18.01 39.37
N ASP A 303 14.70 16.95 39.87
CA ASP A 303 15.93 16.44 39.28
C ASP A 303 15.71 15.97 37.82
N THR A 304 14.50 15.51 37.49
CA THR A 304 14.08 15.13 36.12
C THR A 304 14.37 16.25 35.11
N HIS A 305 13.86 17.45 35.37
CA HIS A 305 14.08 18.60 34.50
C HIS A 305 15.49 19.17 34.65
N ALA A 306 16.15 18.99 35.80
CA ALA A 306 17.57 19.32 35.95
C ALA A 306 18.45 18.50 34.99
N LEU A 307 18.25 17.16 34.92
CA LEU A 307 18.98 16.30 33.98
C LEU A 307 18.77 16.75 32.52
N PHE A 308 17.53 17.05 32.13
CA PHE A 308 17.20 17.48 30.77
C PHE A 308 17.78 18.85 30.41
N ASN A 309 17.69 19.84 31.32
CA ASN A 309 18.32 21.16 31.14
C ASN A 309 19.85 21.07 31.08
N GLY A 310 20.45 20.07 31.73
CA GLY A 310 21.88 19.79 31.69
C GLY A 310 22.40 19.22 30.36
N LEU A 311 21.55 18.57 29.54
CA LEU A 311 21.99 17.90 28.31
C LEU A 311 22.64 18.86 27.28
N PRO A 312 22.10 20.07 26.99
CA PRO A 312 22.78 21.03 26.12
C PRO A 312 24.12 21.52 26.69
N ALA A 313 24.22 21.73 28.00
CA ALA A 313 25.48 22.13 28.65
C ALA A 313 26.53 21.00 28.63
N ALA A 314 26.07 19.74 28.66
CA ALA A 314 26.89 18.55 28.47
C ALA A 314 27.30 18.30 27.00
N GLY A 315 26.70 18.99 26.02
CA GLY A 315 26.82 18.66 24.59
C GLY A 315 26.12 17.36 24.18
N ALA A 316 25.27 16.80 25.05
CA ALA A 316 24.65 15.48 24.92
C ALA A 316 23.30 15.54 24.17
N HIS A 317 23.27 16.22 23.02
CA HIS A 317 22.04 16.58 22.29
C HIS A 317 21.23 15.40 21.73
N GLN A 318 21.81 14.20 21.68
CA GLN A 318 21.17 12.97 21.17
C GLN A 318 20.79 11.99 22.30
N THR A 319 20.86 12.40 23.57
CA THR A 319 20.47 11.53 24.69
C THR A 319 18.96 11.31 24.73
N MET A 320 18.55 10.05 24.77
CA MET A 320 17.18 9.64 24.95
C MET A 320 16.84 9.36 26.42
N MET A 321 15.56 9.46 26.76
CA MET A 321 15.08 9.28 28.13
C MET A 321 14.04 8.16 28.22
N ILE A 322 14.18 7.38 29.28
CA ILE A 322 13.22 6.38 29.74
C ILE A 322 12.69 6.83 31.08
N TYR A 323 11.39 6.99 31.20
CA TYR A 323 10.75 7.09 32.50
C TYR A 323 10.52 5.70 33.09
N ILE A 324 10.77 5.58 34.38
CA ILE A 324 10.60 4.35 35.15
C ILE A 324 9.60 4.69 36.25
N ALA A 325 8.33 4.44 35.96
CA ALA A 325 7.25 4.72 36.88
C ALA A 325 7.05 3.51 37.80
N ASN A 326 7.05 3.74 39.12
CA ASN A 326 7.01 2.67 40.11
C ASN A 326 5.56 2.38 40.59
N SER A 327 5.21 1.10 40.72
CA SER A 327 3.89 0.65 41.17
C SER A 327 3.94 -0.38 42.32
N ASP A 328 4.83 -0.22 43.30
CA ASP A 328 5.01 -1.19 44.38
C ASP A 328 5.18 -0.58 45.80
N ARG A 329 5.12 -1.45 46.81
CA ARG A 329 5.06 -1.18 48.25
C ARG A 329 6.43 -0.96 48.89
N VAL A 330 6.60 0.20 49.54
CA VAL A 330 7.72 0.48 50.47
C VAL A 330 7.25 0.34 51.92
N PRO A 331 7.95 -0.43 52.78
CA PRO A 331 7.58 -0.59 54.18
C PRO A 331 7.46 0.74 54.93
N GLY A 332 6.31 0.95 55.60
CA GLY A 332 5.99 2.18 56.34
C GLY A 332 5.17 3.21 55.57
N TYR A 333 4.94 3.02 54.27
CA TYR A 333 4.10 3.86 53.43
C TYR A 333 2.86 3.10 52.93
N SER A 334 1.80 3.83 52.55
CA SER A 334 0.61 3.23 51.92
C SER A 334 0.87 3.12 50.41
N HIS A 335 0.53 1.98 49.81
CA HIS A 335 0.76 1.77 48.38
C HIS A 335 -0.37 0.98 47.73
N THR A 336 -0.99 1.60 46.74
CA THR A 336 -1.00 1.10 45.36
C THR A 336 -0.76 2.33 44.47
N THR A 337 -0.01 2.20 43.37
CA THR A 337 -0.07 3.22 42.30
C THR A 337 -1.34 2.90 41.51
N PRO A 338 -2.42 3.70 41.59
CA PRO A 338 -3.66 3.35 40.92
C PRO A 338 -3.46 3.42 39.41
N ILE A 339 -4.31 2.73 38.66
CA ILE A 339 -4.37 2.85 37.20
C ILE A 339 -4.57 4.33 36.79
N GLU A 340 -5.29 5.12 37.60
CA GLU A 340 -5.41 6.56 37.45
C GLU A 340 -4.07 7.33 37.52
N SER A 341 -3.05 6.81 38.21
CA SER A 341 -1.68 7.34 38.18
C SER A 341 -0.88 6.83 36.99
N MET A 342 -1.11 5.60 36.53
CA MET A 342 -0.49 5.12 35.29
C MET A 342 -0.95 5.95 34.09
N ASP A 343 -2.25 6.20 34.03
CA ASP A 343 -2.90 7.08 33.06
C ASP A 343 -2.39 8.52 33.16
N ALA A 344 -2.41 9.13 34.36
CA ALA A 344 -1.94 10.51 34.53
C ALA A 344 -0.46 10.69 34.18
N PHE A 345 0.37 9.69 34.44
CA PHE A 345 1.78 9.68 34.04
C PHE A 345 1.91 9.68 32.51
N TYR A 346 1.28 8.72 31.87
CA TYR A 346 1.29 8.54 30.43
C TYR A 346 0.72 9.75 29.69
N ASP A 347 -0.41 10.29 30.14
CA ASP A 347 -1.02 11.51 29.61
C ASP A 347 -0.11 12.74 29.74
N SER A 348 0.71 12.81 30.80
CA SER A 348 1.64 13.93 31.02
C SER A 348 2.89 13.84 30.15
N ILE A 349 3.40 12.64 29.89
CA ILE A 349 4.62 12.46 29.09
C ILE A 349 4.35 12.29 27.58
N LYS A 350 3.23 11.71 27.14
CA LYS A 350 2.96 11.50 25.69
C LYS A 350 2.85 12.79 24.86
N ALA A 351 2.80 13.96 25.52
CA ALA A 351 2.81 15.28 24.91
C ALA A 351 4.20 15.97 24.94
N GLY A 352 5.30 15.21 25.12
CA GLY A 352 6.67 15.73 25.16
C GLY A 352 7.71 14.78 24.55
N PRO A 353 8.99 15.17 24.48
CA PRO A 353 10.01 14.51 23.66
C PRO A 353 10.68 13.31 24.34
N TRP A 354 9.90 12.28 24.71
CA TRP A 354 10.39 11.17 25.53
C TRP A 354 10.13 9.82 24.87
N VAL A 355 11.10 8.90 24.99
CA VAL A 355 11.18 7.76 24.07
C VAL A 355 10.74 6.45 24.73
N GLY A 356 10.87 6.29 26.07
CA GLY A 356 10.49 5.05 26.76
C GLY A 356 9.71 5.24 28.06
N LEU A 357 8.79 4.31 28.31
CA LEU A 357 7.97 4.22 29.52
C LEU A 357 8.02 2.79 30.08
N VAL A 358 8.88 2.62 31.07
CA VAL A 358 9.10 1.39 31.82
C VAL A 358 8.24 1.42 33.08
N TRP A 359 7.58 0.30 33.39
CA TRP A 359 6.84 0.11 34.63
C TRP A 359 7.60 -0.82 35.56
N TRP A 360 8.02 -0.32 36.73
CA TRP A 360 8.82 -1.07 37.71
C TRP A 360 8.02 -1.45 38.95
N VAL A 361 8.12 -2.73 39.32
CA VAL A 361 7.65 -3.33 40.57
C VAL A 361 8.86 -3.94 41.29
N PHE A 362 9.03 -3.76 42.59
CA PHE A 362 10.15 -4.38 43.31
C PHE A 362 9.93 -5.90 43.45
N ALA A 363 11.05 -6.61 43.65
CA ALA A 363 11.08 -8.06 43.77
C ALA A 363 11.55 -8.48 45.17
N ASN A 364 10.69 -8.30 46.16
CA ASN A 364 10.69 -9.09 47.40
C ASN A 364 9.49 -10.04 47.36
N ASP A 365 9.62 -11.28 47.82
CA ASP A 365 8.61 -12.34 47.58
C ASP A 365 7.27 -12.20 48.36
N HIS A 366 7.00 -11.04 48.98
CA HIS A 366 5.85 -10.83 49.89
C HIS A 366 5.04 -9.53 49.64
N ASP A 367 5.33 -8.80 48.57
CA ASP A 367 4.63 -7.55 48.22
C ASP A 367 3.89 -7.72 46.87
N GLY A 368 2.58 -7.47 46.87
CA GLY A 368 1.62 -7.99 45.87
C GLY A 368 0.90 -6.93 45.04
N ALA A 369 1.65 -6.25 44.17
CA ALA A 369 1.14 -5.23 43.24
C ALA A 369 1.81 -5.30 41.85
N ARG A 370 2.04 -6.50 41.31
CA ARG A 370 2.75 -6.70 40.03
C ARG A 370 1.82 -6.61 38.82
N THR A 371 2.34 -6.26 37.65
CA THR A 371 1.65 -6.42 36.34
C THR A 371 0.89 -7.74 36.26
N LEU A 372 1.55 -8.84 36.63
CA LEU A 372 0.97 -10.18 36.62
C LEU A 372 -0.06 -10.41 37.72
N ASP A 373 0.00 -9.70 38.86
CA ASP A 373 -1.00 -9.85 39.92
C ASP A 373 -2.34 -9.19 39.56
N TYR A 374 -2.32 -8.12 38.76
CA TYR A 374 -3.52 -7.58 38.10
C TYR A 374 -4.13 -8.58 37.09
N VAL A 375 -3.28 -9.33 36.38
CA VAL A 375 -3.71 -10.35 35.40
C VAL A 375 -4.25 -11.60 36.09
N ASP A 376 -3.52 -12.12 37.07
CA ASP A 376 -3.77 -13.39 37.76
C ASP A 376 -4.72 -13.25 38.96
N LYS A 377 -5.13 -12.03 39.29
CA LYS A 377 -6.11 -11.70 40.35
C LYS A 377 -5.61 -12.12 41.74
N THR A 378 -4.37 -11.74 42.06
CA THR A 378 -3.64 -12.12 43.29
C THR A 378 -3.33 -10.94 44.23
N LEU A 379 -3.92 -9.76 43.99
CA LEU A 379 -3.71 -8.54 44.78
C LEU A 379 -4.25 -8.63 46.22
N VAL A 380 -3.60 -7.91 47.14
CA VAL A 380 -3.95 -7.83 48.57
C VAL A 380 -4.03 -6.38 49.07
N ASP A 381 -4.76 -6.16 50.16
CA ASP A 381 -4.92 -4.86 50.81
C ASP A 381 -3.69 -4.42 51.64
N PHE A 382 -3.77 -3.22 52.23
CA PHE A 382 -2.70 -2.63 53.05
C PHE A 382 -2.26 -3.52 54.22
N ASP A 383 -3.21 -4.21 54.86
CA ASP A 383 -3.00 -5.12 55.99
C ASP A 383 -2.61 -6.55 55.54
N GLY A 384 -2.68 -6.84 54.23
CA GLY A 384 -2.29 -8.10 53.60
C GLY A 384 -3.44 -9.09 53.36
N ASN A 385 -4.71 -8.66 53.47
CA ASN A 385 -5.86 -9.51 53.17
C ASN A 385 -6.12 -9.54 51.64
N PRO A 386 -6.47 -10.70 51.04
CA PRO A 386 -6.90 -10.75 49.64
C PRO A 386 -8.17 -9.92 49.41
N TYR A 387 -8.22 -9.19 48.30
CA TYR A 387 -9.43 -8.51 47.83
C TYR A 387 -10.53 -9.50 47.43
N THR A 388 -11.79 -9.05 47.34
CA THR A 388 -12.88 -9.91 46.85
C THR A 388 -12.74 -10.15 45.33
N PRO A 389 -13.29 -11.27 44.80
CA PRO A 389 -13.23 -11.56 43.37
C PRO A 389 -13.73 -10.40 42.49
N GLU A 390 -14.80 -9.72 42.91
CA GLU A 390 -15.40 -8.59 42.18
C GLU A 390 -14.49 -7.35 42.13
N GLN A 391 -13.67 -7.14 43.17
CA GLN A 391 -12.65 -6.08 43.18
C GLN A 391 -11.47 -6.45 42.28
N LEU A 392 -11.05 -7.71 42.32
CA LEU A 392 -9.97 -8.23 41.47
C LEU A 392 -10.35 -8.23 39.99
N ASP A 393 -11.63 -8.47 39.67
CA ASP A 393 -12.20 -8.32 38.33
C ASP A 393 -12.16 -6.84 37.86
N ASP A 394 -12.59 -5.88 38.69
CA ASP A 394 -12.48 -4.44 38.37
C ASP A 394 -11.03 -4.00 38.13
N PHE A 395 -10.08 -4.44 38.96
CA PHE A 395 -8.66 -4.14 38.77
C PHE A 395 -8.09 -4.75 37.50
N HIS A 396 -8.47 -6.00 37.18
CA HIS A 396 -8.05 -6.68 35.96
C HIS A 396 -8.54 -5.94 34.71
N ASP A 397 -9.85 -5.77 34.58
CA ASP A 397 -10.47 -5.18 33.38
C ASP A 397 -9.97 -3.75 33.15
N ARG A 398 -9.85 -2.95 34.22
CA ARG A 398 -9.33 -1.57 34.12
C ARG A 398 -7.84 -1.51 33.85
N PHE A 399 -7.04 -2.45 34.36
CA PHE A 399 -5.61 -2.54 34.04
C PHE A 399 -5.45 -2.85 32.55
N ILE A 400 -6.08 -3.92 32.07
CA ILE A 400 -6.07 -4.30 30.66
C ILE A 400 -6.54 -3.14 29.77
N ALA A 401 -7.65 -2.47 30.10
CA ALA A 401 -8.14 -1.33 29.33
C ALA A 401 -7.14 -0.15 29.29
N SER A 402 -6.46 0.15 30.40
CA SER A 402 -5.41 1.18 30.45
C SER A 402 -4.21 0.79 29.59
N ARG A 403 -3.68 -0.44 29.71
CA ARG A 403 -2.55 -0.92 28.91
C ARG A 403 -2.88 -0.97 27.42
N MET A 404 -4.07 -1.48 27.05
CA MET A 404 -4.51 -1.55 25.66
C MET A 404 -4.71 -0.17 25.04
N ARG A 405 -5.24 0.82 25.78
CA ARG A 405 -5.33 2.21 25.30
C ARG A 405 -3.94 2.76 24.98
N MET A 406 -3.00 2.64 25.92
CA MET A 406 -1.61 3.08 25.69
C MET A 406 -0.96 2.33 24.51
N PHE A 407 -1.22 1.03 24.39
CA PHE A 407 -0.67 0.20 23.31
C PHE A 407 -1.21 0.64 21.95
N ASN A 408 -2.52 0.90 21.82
CA ASN A 408 -3.11 1.39 20.58
C ASN A 408 -2.62 2.79 20.22
N ASP A 409 -2.51 3.69 21.21
CA ASP A 409 -1.94 5.03 21.04
C ASP A 409 -0.50 4.98 20.49
N VAL A 410 0.33 4.01 20.91
CA VAL A 410 1.68 3.77 20.34
C VAL A 410 1.60 3.07 18.98
N VAL A 411 0.94 1.92 18.90
CA VAL A 411 1.12 0.92 17.83
C VAL A 411 0.26 1.21 16.61
N HIS A 412 -0.94 1.76 16.80
CA HIS A 412 -1.88 2.03 15.72
C HIS A 412 -1.92 3.51 15.33
N ASN A 413 -1.86 4.43 16.30
CA ASN A 413 -1.94 5.86 15.98
C ASN A 413 -0.58 6.41 15.49
N GLN A 414 0.54 6.10 16.17
CA GLN A 414 1.86 6.62 15.76
C GLN A 414 2.50 5.85 14.59
N PHE A 415 2.28 4.54 14.50
CA PHE A 415 2.89 3.66 13.48
C PHE A 415 1.89 3.01 12.52
N GLY A 416 0.67 3.58 12.42
CA GLY A 416 -0.40 3.11 11.53
C GLY A 416 0.06 2.91 10.08
N HIS A 417 0.76 3.93 9.55
CA HIS A 417 1.33 3.97 8.20
C HIS A 417 2.42 2.92 7.91
N LEU A 418 2.97 2.24 8.92
CA LEU A 418 3.95 1.15 8.75
C LEU A 418 3.30 -0.24 8.69
N ASN A 419 1.98 -0.34 8.88
CA ASN A 419 1.28 -1.62 8.81
C ASN A 419 1.03 -2.05 7.37
N PRO A 420 1.03 -3.35 7.09
CA PRO A 420 0.38 -3.89 5.90
C PRO A 420 -1.08 -3.45 5.91
N LEU A 421 -1.48 -2.81 4.83
CA LEU A 421 -2.78 -2.21 4.60
C LEU A 421 -3.73 -3.29 4.08
N ALA A 422 -4.99 -3.34 4.54
CA ALA A 422 -5.96 -4.24 3.92
C ALA A 422 -6.19 -3.81 2.45
N PRO A 423 -6.27 -4.75 1.49
CA PRO A 423 -6.54 -4.38 0.11
C PRO A 423 -8.00 -3.91 -0.02
N VAL A 424 -8.20 -2.81 -0.76
CA VAL A 424 -9.52 -2.23 -1.06
C VAL A 424 -9.69 -2.19 -2.57
N ILE A 425 -10.76 -2.78 -3.09
CA ILE A 425 -11.05 -2.82 -4.53
C ILE A 425 -11.71 -1.51 -4.95
N ALA A 426 -11.34 -0.99 -6.13
CA ALA A 426 -12.01 0.18 -6.70
C ALA A 426 -13.48 -0.13 -7.06
N ASP A 427 -14.34 0.87 -6.93
CA ASP A 427 -15.74 0.80 -7.37
C ASP A 427 -15.83 0.36 -8.85
N VAL A 428 -16.74 -0.57 -9.11
CA VAL A 428 -16.98 -1.07 -10.46
C VAL A 428 -17.95 -0.13 -11.19
N SER A 429 -17.41 0.61 -12.16
CA SER A 429 -18.18 1.35 -13.16
C SER A 429 -17.97 0.74 -14.57
N PRO A 430 -18.97 0.80 -15.46
CA PRO A 430 -20.39 0.95 -15.14
C PRO A 430 -20.95 -0.29 -14.39
N ASP A 431 -22.02 -0.12 -13.62
CA ASP A 431 -22.82 -1.21 -13.03
C ASP A 431 -24.33 -0.93 -13.21
N PRO A 432 -25.09 -1.73 -13.99
CA PRO A 432 -24.62 -2.86 -14.79
C PRO A 432 -23.77 -2.43 -15.99
N GLU A 433 -22.69 -3.16 -16.26
CA GLU A 433 -22.02 -3.11 -17.57
C GLU A 433 -22.75 -3.99 -18.59
N SER A 434 -22.39 -3.90 -19.88
CA SER A 434 -23.00 -4.69 -20.95
C SER A 434 -21.97 -5.55 -21.68
N VAL A 435 -22.42 -6.72 -22.17
CA VAL A 435 -21.62 -7.60 -23.05
C VAL A 435 -22.54 -8.22 -24.11
N LEU A 436 -22.08 -8.29 -25.36
CA LEU A 436 -22.86 -8.90 -26.44
C LEU A 436 -22.78 -10.43 -26.43
N VAL A 437 -23.88 -11.09 -26.80
CA VAL A 437 -23.89 -12.54 -27.06
C VAL A 437 -22.80 -12.93 -28.06
N GLY A 438 -21.95 -13.88 -27.68
CA GLY A 438 -20.84 -14.39 -28.49
C GLY A 438 -19.51 -13.61 -28.38
N ALA A 439 -19.49 -12.44 -27.71
CA ALA A 439 -18.25 -11.74 -27.39
C ALA A 439 -17.57 -12.34 -26.15
N ALA A 440 -16.24 -12.33 -26.08
CA ALA A 440 -15.53 -12.73 -24.86
C ALA A 440 -15.62 -11.62 -23.80
N TYR A 441 -15.88 -12.01 -22.57
CA TYR A 441 -15.92 -11.11 -21.42
C TYR A 441 -14.55 -11.04 -20.72
N GLY A 442 -14.08 -9.82 -20.45
CA GLY A 442 -12.87 -9.54 -19.69
C GLY A 442 -12.97 -8.20 -18.95
N ARG A 443 -12.58 -8.16 -17.67
CA ARG A 443 -12.48 -6.94 -16.84
C ARG A 443 -11.25 -7.02 -15.95
N GLN A 444 -10.37 -6.01 -16.02
CA GLN A 444 -9.25 -5.87 -15.09
C GLN A 444 -9.73 -5.19 -13.79
N MET A 445 -9.46 -5.79 -12.64
CA MET A 445 -9.74 -5.16 -11.35
C MET A 445 -8.62 -4.20 -10.94
N THR A 446 -9.00 -3.08 -10.32
CA THR A 446 -8.07 -2.08 -9.77
C THR A 446 -8.24 -2.03 -8.26
N LEU A 447 -7.15 -1.74 -7.53
CA LEU A 447 -7.19 -1.49 -6.08
C LEU A 447 -7.09 0.01 -5.81
N GLN A 448 -7.86 0.51 -4.84
CA GLN A 448 -7.71 1.86 -4.29
C GLN A 448 -6.58 1.90 -3.25
N ALA A 449 -6.46 0.85 -2.44
CA ALA A 449 -5.51 0.74 -1.35
C ALA A 449 -5.06 -0.72 -1.13
N GLY A 450 -3.99 -0.91 -0.35
CA GLY A 450 -3.50 -2.24 0.04
C GLY A 450 -1.98 -2.36 0.10
N THR A 451 -1.49 -3.42 0.73
CA THR A 451 -0.08 -3.82 0.66
C THR A 451 0.06 -5.23 0.08
N ALA A 452 0.87 -5.37 -0.96
CA ALA A 452 1.22 -6.65 -1.57
C ALA A 452 2.00 -7.56 -0.58
N PRO A 453 1.97 -8.91 -0.73
CA PRO A 453 1.35 -9.67 -1.82
C PRO A 453 -0.17 -9.82 -1.66
N TYR A 454 -0.86 -9.89 -2.81
CA TYR A 454 -2.30 -10.10 -2.89
C TYR A 454 -2.63 -11.54 -3.29
N THR A 455 -3.79 -12.03 -2.85
CA THR A 455 -4.42 -13.26 -3.35
C THR A 455 -5.81 -12.92 -3.89
N TRP A 456 -6.03 -13.11 -5.19
CA TRP A 456 -7.32 -12.93 -5.83
C TRP A 456 -8.13 -14.24 -5.84
N LEU A 457 -9.46 -14.13 -5.75
CA LEU A 457 -10.39 -15.25 -5.77
C LEU A 457 -11.71 -14.84 -6.46
N LEU A 458 -12.16 -15.64 -7.43
CA LEU A 458 -13.52 -15.54 -7.96
C LEU A 458 -14.47 -16.22 -6.98
N VAL A 459 -15.45 -15.48 -6.47
CA VAL A 459 -16.39 -15.93 -5.44
C VAL A 459 -17.74 -16.33 -6.05
N ALA A 460 -18.20 -15.58 -7.05
CA ALA A 460 -19.37 -15.90 -7.85
C ALA A 460 -19.18 -15.43 -9.30
N GLY A 461 -19.75 -16.18 -10.25
CA GLY A 461 -19.72 -15.86 -11.67
C GLY A 461 -20.33 -16.96 -12.54
N PRO A 462 -20.47 -16.74 -13.86
CA PRO A 462 -20.91 -17.74 -14.83
C PRO A 462 -19.85 -18.82 -15.06
N ALA A 463 -20.27 -19.96 -15.61
CA ALA A 463 -19.37 -21.08 -15.89
C ALA A 463 -18.30 -20.70 -16.93
N GLY A 464 -17.04 -21.00 -16.64
CA GLY A 464 -15.88 -20.64 -17.46
C GLY A 464 -15.14 -19.38 -17.02
N LEU A 465 -15.81 -18.48 -16.27
CA LEU A 465 -15.16 -17.30 -15.70
C LEU A 465 -14.12 -17.70 -14.64
N ASN A 466 -13.00 -16.98 -14.60
CA ASN A 466 -11.94 -17.08 -13.60
C ASN A 466 -11.45 -15.66 -13.24
N VAL A 467 -10.60 -15.56 -12.21
CA VAL A 467 -9.72 -14.38 -11.99
C VAL A 467 -8.27 -14.85 -11.88
N ASP A 468 -7.34 -14.10 -12.46
CA ASP A 468 -5.91 -14.41 -12.43
C ASP A 468 -5.19 -13.80 -11.20
N ALA A 469 -3.87 -14.00 -11.10
CA ALA A 469 -3.06 -13.47 -10.00
C ALA A 469 -2.91 -11.94 -10.01
N ASN A 470 -3.24 -11.27 -11.12
CA ASN A 470 -3.18 -9.81 -11.30
C ASN A 470 -4.55 -9.13 -11.11
N GLY A 471 -5.62 -9.90 -10.91
CA GLY A 471 -6.98 -9.38 -10.81
C GLY A 471 -7.71 -9.25 -12.17
N CYS A 472 -7.21 -9.87 -13.24
CA CYS A 472 -7.92 -9.93 -14.52
C CYS A 472 -9.02 -11.01 -14.46
N VAL A 473 -10.27 -10.60 -14.65
CA VAL A 473 -11.48 -11.44 -14.57
C VAL A 473 -11.94 -11.77 -15.99
N SER A 474 -11.81 -13.02 -16.42
CA SER A 474 -11.98 -13.41 -17.84
C SER A 474 -12.35 -14.89 -18.04
N GLY A 475 -12.55 -15.31 -19.29
CA GLY A 475 -12.75 -16.72 -19.67
C GLY A 475 -14.21 -17.15 -19.91
N TRP A 476 -15.16 -16.23 -19.83
CA TRP A 476 -16.57 -16.47 -20.17
C TRP A 476 -16.92 -15.83 -21.53
N ILE A 477 -17.77 -16.53 -22.29
CA ILE A 477 -18.39 -16.04 -23.54
C ILE A 477 -19.91 -16.27 -23.36
N PRO A 478 -20.78 -15.24 -23.41
CA PRO A 478 -22.21 -15.41 -23.25
C PRO A 478 -22.83 -16.14 -24.46
N ASP A 479 -23.62 -17.19 -24.21
CA ASP A 479 -24.36 -17.87 -25.27
C ASP A 479 -25.77 -17.30 -25.49
N ALA A 480 -26.43 -17.70 -26.59
CA ALA A 480 -27.75 -17.20 -26.96
C ALA A 480 -28.89 -17.54 -25.96
N SER A 481 -28.69 -18.47 -25.02
CA SER A 481 -29.63 -18.70 -23.92
C SER A 481 -29.50 -17.65 -22.82
N GLN A 482 -28.33 -16.99 -22.71
CA GLN A 482 -28.05 -15.92 -21.75
C GLN A 482 -28.56 -14.55 -22.21
N THR A 483 -29.02 -14.40 -23.46
CA THR A 483 -29.55 -13.15 -24.02
C THR A 483 -30.60 -12.47 -23.13
N ASN A 484 -30.47 -11.17 -22.91
CA ASN A 484 -31.27 -10.34 -22.00
C ASN A 484 -31.22 -10.72 -20.51
N GLN A 485 -30.35 -11.64 -20.09
CA GLN A 485 -30.12 -11.92 -18.68
C GLN A 485 -29.10 -10.95 -18.09
N THR A 486 -29.19 -10.75 -16.77
CA THR A 486 -28.18 -10.05 -15.98
C THR A 486 -27.44 -11.08 -15.14
N ILE A 487 -26.12 -11.12 -15.28
CA ILE A 487 -25.22 -12.04 -14.58
C ILE A 487 -24.51 -11.28 -13.46
N THR A 488 -24.47 -11.85 -12.26
CA THR A 488 -23.73 -11.26 -11.12
C THR A 488 -22.35 -11.88 -11.03
N ILE A 489 -21.32 -11.04 -10.88
CA ILE A 489 -19.94 -11.45 -10.63
C ILE A 489 -19.52 -10.90 -9.26
N THR A 490 -18.82 -11.70 -8.46
CA THR A 490 -18.21 -11.31 -7.19
C THR A 490 -16.76 -11.78 -7.15
N VAL A 491 -15.84 -10.88 -6.82
CA VAL A 491 -14.42 -11.20 -6.61
C VAL A 491 -13.95 -10.74 -5.24
N ARG A 492 -12.97 -11.44 -4.70
CA ARG A 492 -12.29 -11.11 -3.45
C ARG A 492 -10.81 -10.91 -3.69
N VAL A 493 -10.23 -9.95 -2.99
CA VAL A 493 -8.78 -9.78 -2.83
C VAL A 493 -8.42 -9.92 -1.35
N SER A 494 -7.28 -10.51 -1.02
CA SER A 494 -6.81 -10.63 0.37
C SER A 494 -5.30 -10.54 0.52
N ASN A 495 -4.85 -10.19 1.73
CA ASN A 495 -3.46 -10.26 2.18
C ASN A 495 -3.40 -10.68 3.67
N THR A 496 -2.31 -10.35 4.36
CA THR A 496 -2.11 -10.66 5.79
C THR A 496 -2.81 -9.72 6.77
N ALA A 497 -3.33 -8.57 6.31
CA ALA A 497 -4.05 -7.59 7.12
C ALA A 497 -5.58 -7.73 7.00
N GLY A 498 -6.08 -8.10 5.82
CA GLY A 498 -7.52 -8.25 5.59
C GLY A 498 -7.87 -8.77 4.21
N SER A 499 -9.14 -8.57 3.85
CA SER A 499 -9.70 -8.90 2.54
C SER A 499 -10.90 -8.04 2.24
N ASP A 500 -11.09 -7.71 0.97
CA ASP A 500 -12.25 -6.96 0.46
C ASP A 500 -12.93 -7.72 -0.68
N GLU A 501 -14.23 -7.45 -0.89
CA GLU A 501 -15.08 -8.09 -1.90
C GLU A 501 -15.93 -7.07 -2.65
N THR A 502 -15.82 -7.04 -3.98
CA THR A 502 -16.73 -6.25 -4.83
C THR A 502 -17.65 -7.16 -5.64
N THR A 503 -18.84 -6.66 -5.95
CA THR A 503 -19.90 -7.37 -6.68
C THR A 503 -20.58 -6.41 -7.64
N TRP A 504 -20.73 -6.81 -8.89
CA TRP A 504 -21.37 -6.03 -9.94
C TRP A 504 -22.21 -6.91 -10.87
N GLN A 505 -22.90 -6.27 -11.80
CA GLN A 505 -23.82 -6.90 -12.75
C GLN A 505 -23.36 -6.69 -14.19
N VAL A 506 -23.50 -7.75 -14.99
CA VAL A 506 -23.18 -7.76 -16.41
C VAL A 506 -24.43 -8.12 -17.19
N ARG A 507 -24.90 -7.21 -18.04
CA ARG A 507 -26.09 -7.38 -18.87
C ARG A 507 -25.71 -8.00 -20.21
N VAL A 508 -26.26 -9.18 -20.51
CA VAL A 508 -26.00 -9.87 -21.78
C VAL A 508 -26.94 -9.34 -22.84
N GLU A 509 -26.46 -8.44 -23.68
CA GLU A 509 -27.25 -7.79 -24.72
C GLU A 509 -27.37 -8.65 -26.00
N PRO A 510 -28.52 -8.62 -26.70
CA PRO A 510 -28.67 -9.28 -27.98
C PRO A 510 -27.77 -8.64 -29.03
N LEU A 511 -27.33 -9.43 -30.03
CA LEU A 511 -26.76 -8.86 -31.24
C LEU A 511 -27.80 -7.95 -31.94
N PRO A 512 -27.40 -6.78 -32.45
CA PRO A 512 -28.32 -5.85 -33.10
C PRO A 512 -29.01 -6.46 -34.34
N PRO A 513 -30.16 -5.93 -34.76
CA PRO A 513 -30.92 -6.44 -35.91
C PRO A 513 -30.06 -6.61 -37.15
N GLY A 514 -30.16 -7.79 -37.76
CA GLY A 514 -29.35 -8.13 -38.94
C GLY A 514 -27.88 -8.49 -38.65
N VAL A 515 -27.40 -8.49 -37.40
CA VAL A 515 -26.06 -9.02 -37.07
C VAL A 515 -26.12 -10.52 -36.73
N VAL A 516 -25.25 -11.30 -37.37
CA VAL A 516 -25.09 -12.75 -37.21
C VAL A 516 -23.99 -13.06 -36.18
N ALA A 517 -22.89 -12.30 -36.24
CA ALA A 517 -21.77 -12.34 -35.30
C ALA A 517 -20.98 -11.03 -35.36
N PHE A 518 -20.31 -10.68 -34.27
CA PHE A 518 -19.49 -9.47 -34.15
C PHE A 518 -18.23 -9.78 -33.34
N PHE A 519 -17.08 -9.30 -33.80
CA PHE A 519 -15.76 -9.52 -33.19
C PHE A 519 -14.95 -8.21 -33.14
N PRO A 520 -15.02 -7.43 -32.04
CA PRO A 520 -14.27 -6.19 -31.84
C PRO A 520 -12.90 -6.37 -31.17
N PHE A 521 -12.48 -7.58 -30.79
CA PHE A 521 -11.14 -7.87 -30.24
C PHE A 521 -10.64 -7.08 -29.00
N ASN A 522 -11.45 -6.23 -28.37
CA ASN A 522 -11.13 -5.40 -27.18
C ASN A 522 -10.47 -6.10 -25.95
N ALA A 523 -10.37 -7.43 -25.91
CA ALA A 523 -9.89 -8.17 -24.73
C ALA A 523 -9.16 -9.49 -25.01
N ASP A 524 -9.39 -10.14 -26.16
CA ASP A 524 -8.69 -11.35 -26.60
C ASP A 524 -8.92 -11.61 -28.12
N ALA A 525 -8.39 -12.72 -28.64
CA ALA A 525 -8.67 -13.21 -30.00
C ALA A 525 -10.12 -13.73 -30.20
N GLN A 526 -10.98 -13.65 -29.18
CA GLN A 526 -12.40 -14.01 -29.13
C GLN A 526 -12.77 -15.43 -29.58
N GLY A 527 -11.80 -16.34 -29.72
CA GLY A 527 -11.98 -17.69 -30.27
C GLY A 527 -11.64 -17.85 -31.77
N TRP A 528 -10.93 -16.90 -32.38
CA TRP A 528 -10.25 -17.12 -33.65
C TRP A 528 -8.98 -17.97 -33.47
N THR A 529 -8.73 -18.91 -34.39
CA THR A 529 -7.45 -19.62 -34.46
C THR A 529 -6.44 -18.77 -35.20
N LEU A 530 -5.37 -18.37 -34.52
CA LEU A 530 -4.25 -17.60 -35.08
C LEU A 530 -3.05 -18.54 -35.32
N GLU A 531 -2.46 -18.48 -36.51
CA GLU A 531 -1.33 -19.31 -36.94
C GLU A 531 -0.34 -18.48 -37.75
N GLY A 532 0.94 -18.54 -37.40
CA GLY A 532 2.00 -18.09 -38.30
C GLY A 532 2.14 -19.01 -39.52
N TRP A 533 2.37 -18.45 -40.72
CA TRP A 533 2.55 -19.25 -41.95
C TRP A 533 3.77 -18.86 -42.77
N ARG A 534 4.15 -19.76 -43.68
CA ARG A 534 5.21 -19.56 -44.68
C ARG A 534 5.00 -20.34 -45.97
N SER A 535 5.67 -19.88 -47.02
CA SER A 535 6.01 -20.63 -48.23
C SER A 535 7.52 -20.55 -48.44
N GLY A 536 8.15 -21.68 -48.79
CA GLY A 536 9.59 -21.74 -49.05
C GLY A 536 10.42 -22.14 -47.82
N SER A 537 11.59 -21.53 -47.67
CA SER A 537 12.69 -22.02 -46.81
C SER A 537 12.98 -21.17 -45.56
N PHE A 538 12.32 -20.03 -45.41
CA PHE A 538 12.50 -19.09 -44.30
C PHE A 538 11.64 -19.45 -43.10
N ASP A 539 11.65 -18.66 -42.03
CA ASP A 539 10.87 -18.92 -40.82
C ASP A 539 9.38 -18.55 -40.97
N LEU A 540 8.62 -18.62 -39.88
CA LEU A 540 7.17 -18.36 -39.86
C LEU A 540 6.93 -16.89 -39.49
N GLY A 541 6.10 -16.20 -40.27
CA GLY A 541 5.55 -14.91 -39.85
C GLY A 541 4.61 -15.06 -38.65
N THR A 542 4.18 -13.95 -38.07
CA THR A 542 3.37 -13.94 -36.85
C THR A 542 1.88 -13.74 -37.13
N MET A 543 1.03 -14.18 -36.20
CA MET A 543 -0.38 -13.80 -36.13
C MET A 543 -0.77 -13.90 -34.66
N ASP A 544 -0.94 -12.76 -34.00
CA ASP A 544 -1.12 -12.67 -32.57
C ASP A 544 -2.18 -11.62 -32.24
N TRP A 545 -2.90 -11.80 -31.13
CA TRP A 545 -3.73 -10.74 -30.59
C TRP A 545 -2.87 -9.86 -29.67
N VAL A 546 -3.05 -8.54 -29.75
CA VAL A 546 -2.23 -7.57 -29.04
C VAL A 546 -3.11 -6.63 -28.21
N SER A 547 -2.91 -6.64 -26.90
CA SER A 547 -3.31 -5.55 -26.03
C SER A 547 -2.32 -4.38 -26.16
N ALA A 548 -2.74 -3.33 -26.86
CA ALA A 548 -1.99 -2.09 -26.98
C ALA A 548 -2.51 -1.04 -25.97
N GLN A 549 -1.60 -0.22 -25.43
CA GLN A 549 -1.99 1.00 -24.70
C GLN A 549 -2.20 2.13 -25.71
N GLY A 550 -3.32 2.08 -26.44
CA GLY A 550 -3.68 3.02 -27.51
C GLY A 550 -4.53 2.36 -28.60
N VAL A 551 -5.43 3.12 -29.21
CA VAL A 551 -6.57 2.65 -30.03
C VAL A 551 -6.17 1.72 -31.20
N PRO A 552 -6.88 0.61 -31.45
CA PRO A 552 -8.04 0.08 -30.70
C PRO A 552 -7.62 -0.66 -29.42
N ALA A 553 -8.54 -0.78 -28.45
CA ALA A 553 -8.35 -1.44 -27.16
C ALA A 553 -7.78 -2.88 -27.22
N GLY A 554 -7.95 -3.56 -28.36
CA GLY A 554 -7.18 -4.74 -28.73
C GLY A 554 -7.47 -5.13 -30.18
N HIS A 555 -6.48 -5.60 -30.92
CA HIS A 555 -6.66 -5.99 -32.33
C HIS A 555 -5.84 -7.23 -32.68
N VAL A 556 -6.10 -7.84 -33.84
CA VAL A 556 -5.29 -8.95 -34.34
C VAL A 556 -4.22 -8.43 -35.30
N HIS A 557 -2.97 -8.62 -34.90
CA HIS A 557 -1.77 -8.17 -35.59
C HIS A 557 -1.10 -9.35 -36.32
N SER A 558 -0.41 -9.04 -37.41
CA SER A 558 0.43 -9.97 -38.15
C SER A 558 1.62 -9.22 -38.75
N ALA A 559 2.82 -9.79 -38.65
CA ALA A 559 4.03 -9.24 -39.24
C ALA A 559 4.88 -10.32 -39.93
N GLY A 560 5.83 -9.90 -40.76
CA GLY A 560 6.88 -10.76 -41.31
C GLY A 560 8.05 -11.00 -40.33
N THR A 561 9.07 -11.73 -40.78
CA THR A 561 10.34 -11.94 -40.04
C THR A 561 11.58 -11.49 -40.81
N GLY A 562 11.41 -10.83 -41.97
CA GLY A 562 12.50 -10.15 -42.70
C GLY A 562 13.49 -11.06 -43.41
N LEU A 563 13.29 -12.37 -43.35
CA LEU A 563 14.15 -13.34 -44.03
C LEU A 563 13.75 -13.56 -45.50
N THR A 564 12.58 -13.06 -45.92
CA THR A 564 12.14 -13.09 -47.32
C THR A 564 12.86 -12.04 -48.17
N ASN A 565 13.87 -12.48 -48.91
CA ASN A 565 14.86 -11.64 -49.61
C ASN A 565 14.37 -10.81 -50.82
N ASN A 566 13.06 -10.59 -51.00
CA ASN A 566 12.38 -9.92 -52.13
C ASN A 566 12.68 -10.44 -53.57
N ASP A 567 13.70 -11.29 -53.77
CA ASP A 567 14.19 -11.75 -55.08
C ASP A 567 13.20 -12.62 -55.89
N ASN A 568 12.17 -13.19 -55.27
CA ASN A 568 11.24 -14.12 -55.94
C ASN A 568 9.83 -14.14 -55.33
N ASN A 569 8.85 -14.59 -56.13
CA ASN A 569 7.42 -14.68 -55.76
C ASN A 569 7.02 -16.00 -55.04
N CYS A 570 7.96 -16.89 -54.70
CA CYS A 570 7.65 -18.19 -54.11
C CYS A 570 7.95 -18.31 -52.61
N THR A 571 8.74 -17.39 -52.04
CA THR A 571 9.14 -17.37 -50.64
C THR A 571 8.44 -16.25 -49.89
N ARG A 572 7.48 -16.58 -49.01
CA ARG A 572 6.60 -15.61 -48.33
C ARG A 572 6.28 -16.04 -46.91
N GLU A 573 5.86 -15.08 -46.10
CA GLU A 573 5.53 -15.23 -44.69
C GLU A 573 4.38 -14.29 -44.29
N GLY A 574 3.96 -14.37 -43.03
CA GLY A 574 2.87 -13.58 -42.43
C GLY A 574 1.94 -14.47 -41.62
N GLY A 575 0.71 -14.02 -41.43
CA GLY A 575 -0.28 -14.66 -40.56
C GLY A 575 -1.49 -15.30 -41.26
N LEU A 576 -2.05 -16.29 -40.60
CA LEU A 576 -3.33 -16.93 -40.88
C LEU A 576 -4.25 -16.79 -39.67
N MET A 577 -5.48 -16.34 -39.91
CA MET A 577 -6.51 -16.18 -38.88
C MET A 577 -7.78 -16.85 -39.38
N THR A 578 -8.25 -17.90 -38.69
CA THR A 578 -9.35 -18.78 -39.15
C THR A 578 -10.41 -18.99 -38.07
N ARG A 579 -11.70 -18.99 -38.44
CA ARG A 579 -12.81 -19.27 -37.51
C ARG A 579 -14.05 -19.82 -38.21
N THR A 580 -14.75 -20.76 -37.58
CA THR A 580 -16.13 -21.12 -37.93
C THR A 580 -17.09 -20.10 -37.33
N VAL A 581 -17.93 -19.48 -38.16
CA VAL A 581 -18.95 -18.49 -37.77
C VAL A 581 -20.30 -18.99 -38.28
N PRO A 582 -21.09 -19.72 -37.46
CA PRO A 582 -22.35 -20.31 -37.89
C PRO A 582 -23.37 -19.26 -38.38
N THR A 583 -23.97 -19.49 -39.55
CA THR A 583 -24.95 -18.57 -40.19
C THR A 583 -26.37 -19.12 -40.19
N VAL A 584 -26.63 -20.10 -39.31
CA VAL A 584 -27.92 -20.81 -39.18
C VAL A 584 -29.05 -19.81 -38.91
N GLY A 585 -30.13 -19.92 -39.68
CA GLY A 585 -31.31 -19.05 -39.58
C GLY A 585 -31.27 -17.78 -40.42
N PHE A 586 -30.18 -17.50 -41.15
CA PHE A 586 -30.05 -16.32 -42.00
C PHE A 586 -29.95 -16.70 -43.49
N ASP A 587 -30.84 -16.14 -44.32
CA ASP A 587 -31.01 -16.54 -45.73
C ASP A 587 -29.99 -15.92 -46.71
N ASN A 588 -29.30 -14.85 -46.31
CA ASN A 588 -28.21 -14.19 -47.01
C ASN A 588 -27.19 -13.70 -45.97
N ILE A 589 -25.90 -13.54 -46.33
CA ILE A 589 -24.92 -12.87 -45.47
C ILE A 589 -24.00 -11.92 -46.24
N ARG A 590 -23.42 -10.94 -45.54
CA ARG A 590 -22.21 -10.20 -45.92
C ARG A 590 -21.22 -10.17 -44.75
N VAL A 591 -19.94 -9.97 -45.06
CA VAL A 591 -18.85 -9.82 -44.08
C VAL A 591 -18.35 -8.39 -44.15
N GLU A 592 -18.10 -7.79 -43.00
CA GLU A 592 -17.51 -6.46 -42.82
C GLU A 592 -16.30 -6.62 -41.91
N TYR A 593 -15.26 -5.82 -42.13
CA TYR A 593 -14.08 -5.78 -41.27
C TYR A 593 -13.38 -4.44 -41.40
N GLN A 594 -12.69 -4.01 -40.36
CA GLN A 594 -11.71 -2.95 -40.43
C GLN A 594 -10.32 -3.55 -40.70
N VAL A 595 -9.53 -2.84 -41.50
CA VAL A 595 -8.15 -3.19 -41.82
C VAL A 595 -7.27 -1.95 -41.80
N MET A 596 -6.03 -2.12 -41.35
CA MET A 596 -4.93 -1.18 -41.50
C MET A 596 -3.67 -1.98 -41.86
N ALA A 597 -2.73 -1.37 -42.56
CA ALA A 597 -1.41 -1.94 -42.80
C ALA A 597 -0.33 -0.86 -42.69
N ASP A 598 0.66 -1.13 -41.84
CA ASP A 598 1.89 -0.33 -41.72
C ASP A 598 2.92 -1.01 -42.61
N LEU A 599 3.20 -0.42 -43.77
CA LEU A 599 4.03 -0.99 -44.83
C LEU A 599 5.18 -0.05 -45.17
N ASP A 600 6.35 -0.61 -45.47
CA ASP A 600 7.54 0.16 -45.80
C ASP A 600 7.58 0.53 -47.31
N ALA A 601 8.75 0.72 -47.92
CA ALA A 601 8.84 1.14 -49.32
C ALA A 601 8.59 -0.03 -50.33
N PRO A 602 7.83 0.19 -51.42
CA PRO A 602 7.37 -0.87 -52.32
C PRO A 602 8.49 -1.69 -52.99
N PRO A 603 8.23 -2.98 -53.28
CA PRO A 603 9.23 -3.93 -53.78
C PRO A 603 9.83 -3.51 -55.12
N ASP A 604 11.14 -3.74 -55.24
CA ASP A 604 11.93 -3.38 -56.41
C ASP A 604 11.39 -4.08 -57.69
N ALA A 605 11.37 -3.37 -58.82
CA ALA A 605 10.61 -3.74 -60.03
C ALA A 605 11.18 -4.94 -60.84
N GLY A 606 11.96 -5.83 -60.21
CA GLY A 606 12.65 -6.98 -60.82
C GLY A 606 12.14 -8.36 -60.40
N CYS A 607 11.17 -8.46 -59.50
CA CYS A 607 10.75 -9.73 -58.91
C CYS A 607 10.21 -10.73 -59.97
N THR A 608 10.80 -11.93 -60.06
CA THR A 608 10.47 -12.92 -61.11
C THR A 608 10.40 -14.35 -60.59
N GLY A 609 9.43 -15.14 -61.08
CA GLY A 609 9.31 -16.56 -60.75
C GLY A 609 7.97 -17.17 -61.16
N SER A 610 7.83 -18.49 -60.98
CA SER A 610 6.65 -19.27 -61.39
C SER A 610 6.36 -20.38 -60.38
N CYS A 611 5.50 -20.09 -59.41
CA CYS A 611 5.30 -20.91 -58.23
C CYS A 611 4.14 -21.92 -58.37
N GLY A 612 4.15 -22.94 -57.52
CA GLY A 612 3.02 -23.86 -57.38
C GLY A 612 1.80 -23.20 -56.73
N SER A 613 0.64 -23.84 -56.87
CA SER A 613 -0.70 -23.33 -56.48
C SER A 613 -0.97 -23.27 -54.96
N LYS A 614 -0.08 -22.61 -54.19
CA LYS A 614 -0.20 -22.42 -52.72
C LYS A 614 0.05 -20.97 -52.25
N LEU A 615 0.43 -20.07 -53.15
CA LEU A 615 0.70 -18.65 -52.86
C LEU A 615 -0.48 -17.75 -53.27
N VAL A 616 -0.53 -16.56 -52.67
CA VAL A 616 -1.56 -15.54 -52.97
C VAL A 616 -1.15 -14.76 -54.21
N GLU A 617 -1.38 -15.38 -55.37
CA GLU A 617 -1.33 -14.79 -56.72
C GLU A 617 -0.11 -13.89 -57.05
N GLY A 618 0.95 -14.55 -57.51
CA GLY A 618 1.77 -14.09 -58.65
C GLY A 618 2.83 -13.02 -58.42
N SER A 619 2.61 -12.05 -57.55
CA SER A 619 3.46 -10.86 -57.41
C SER A 619 4.22 -10.79 -56.08
N CYS A 620 4.84 -9.64 -55.81
CA CYS A 620 5.73 -9.43 -54.67
C CYS A 620 5.33 -8.28 -53.74
N GLU A 621 4.23 -7.61 -54.07
CA GLU A 621 3.49 -6.71 -53.17
C GLU A 621 2.99 -7.44 -51.92
N ASP A 622 2.83 -6.69 -50.84
CA ASP A 622 2.15 -7.15 -49.63
C ASP A 622 0.64 -7.25 -49.83
N LYS A 623 0.01 -8.23 -49.18
CA LYS A 623 -1.40 -8.57 -49.42
C LYS A 623 -2.13 -9.06 -48.19
N LEU A 624 -3.41 -8.69 -48.12
CA LEU A 624 -4.42 -9.41 -47.35
C LEU A 624 -5.32 -10.18 -48.32
N ALA A 625 -5.42 -11.49 -48.18
CA ALA A 625 -6.43 -12.29 -48.88
C ALA A 625 -7.47 -12.83 -47.89
N VAL A 626 -8.74 -12.58 -48.19
CA VAL A 626 -9.88 -13.04 -47.39
C VAL A 626 -10.56 -14.19 -48.11
N TYR A 627 -10.79 -15.28 -47.39
CA TYR A 627 -11.37 -16.52 -47.88
C TYR A 627 -12.59 -16.91 -47.05
N TYR A 628 -13.52 -17.62 -47.67
CA TYR A 628 -14.61 -18.32 -46.97
C TYR A 628 -14.62 -19.82 -47.29
N SER A 629 -15.19 -20.60 -46.37
CA SER A 629 -15.50 -22.01 -46.54
C SER A 629 -16.94 -22.25 -46.14
N THR A 630 -17.65 -23.06 -46.92
CA THR A 630 -19.03 -23.51 -46.61
C THR A 630 -19.04 -24.95 -46.07
N ALA A 631 -17.88 -25.44 -45.62
CA ALA A 631 -17.64 -26.83 -45.21
C ALA A 631 -16.73 -26.91 -43.96
N GLY A 632 -16.70 -25.87 -43.14
CA GLY A 632 -15.90 -25.78 -41.91
C GLY A 632 -14.49 -25.25 -42.13
N ALA A 633 -13.78 -24.98 -41.03
CA ALA A 633 -12.41 -24.47 -41.02
C ALA A 633 -11.36 -25.38 -41.70
N GLY A 634 -11.71 -26.64 -41.98
CA GLY A 634 -10.88 -27.54 -42.80
C GLY A 634 -10.84 -27.17 -44.29
N GLY A 635 -11.77 -26.33 -44.76
CA GLY A 635 -11.97 -26.04 -46.19
C GLY A 635 -12.80 -27.12 -46.92
N PRO A 636 -12.89 -27.08 -48.26
CA PRO A 636 -12.12 -26.24 -49.17
C PRO A 636 -12.42 -24.74 -49.04
N TRP A 637 -11.43 -23.91 -49.36
CA TRP A 637 -11.47 -22.46 -49.22
C TRP A 637 -11.67 -21.79 -50.58
N THR A 638 -12.63 -20.87 -50.64
CA THR A 638 -12.90 -20.00 -51.79
C THR A 638 -12.37 -18.61 -51.50
N LEU A 639 -11.66 -17.99 -52.46
CA LEU A 639 -11.19 -16.61 -52.34
C LEU A 639 -12.36 -15.64 -52.48
N ALA A 640 -12.41 -14.62 -51.63
CA ALA A 640 -13.47 -13.63 -51.58
C ALA A 640 -12.99 -12.23 -51.98
N GLU A 641 -11.85 -11.81 -51.42
CA GLU A 641 -11.24 -10.50 -51.66
C GLU A 641 -9.71 -10.62 -51.56
N VAL A 642 -8.98 -9.78 -52.31
CA VAL A 642 -7.54 -9.56 -52.15
C VAL A 642 -7.31 -8.06 -52.10
N LEU A 643 -6.72 -7.59 -51.01
CA LEU A 643 -6.14 -6.25 -50.90
C LEU A 643 -4.67 -6.36 -51.27
N THR A 644 -4.16 -5.37 -52.02
CA THR A 644 -2.76 -5.28 -52.42
C THR A 644 -2.19 -3.93 -52.00
N GLU A 645 -0.92 -3.93 -51.61
CA GLU A 645 -0.09 -2.75 -51.41
C GLU A 645 -0.26 -1.72 -52.54
N GLY A 646 -0.25 -0.43 -52.20
CA GLY A 646 -0.30 0.67 -53.19
C GLY A 646 -1.63 0.84 -53.95
N SER A 647 -2.59 -0.09 -53.84
CA SER A 647 -3.94 0.03 -54.42
C SER A 647 -5.07 -0.01 -53.39
N ASP A 648 -5.00 -0.94 -52.43
CA ASP A 648 -6.13 -1.33 -51.58
C ASP A 648 -5.80 -1.47 -50.09
N LEU A 649 -4.54 -1.73 -49.74
CA LEU A 649 -4.09 -1.74 -48.35
C LEU A 649 -3.95 -0.29 -47.82
N PRO A 650 -4.62 0.07 -46.70
CA PRO A 650 -4.65 1.44 -46.20
C PRO A 650 -3.78 1.66 -44.95
N SER A 651 -3.05 2.76 -44.90
CA SER A 651 -2.26 3.19 -43.73
C SER A 651 -3.08 3.89 -42.64
N VAL A 652 -4.41 3.66 -42.62
CA VAL A 652 -5.36 4.11 -41.60
C VAL A 652 -6.53 3.12 -41.56
N TRP A 653 -7.12 2.91 -40.39
CA TRP A 653 -8.27 2.02 -40.20
C TRP A 653 -9.39 2.30 -41.19
N THR A 654 -9.63 1.34 -42.09
CA THR A 654 -10.59 1.47 -43.18
C THR A 654 -11.51 0.25 -43.20
N ARG A 655 -12.82 0.48 -43.31
CA ARG A 655 -13.82 -0.60 -43.40
C ARG A 655 -13.92 -1.16 -44.82
N ARG A 656 -13.77 -2.48 -44.96
CA ARG A 656 -14.06 -3.25 -46.19
C ARG A 656 -15.37 -4.05 -46.02
N ILE A 657 -15.98 -4.44 -47.14
CA ILE A 657 -17.23 -5.20 -47.19
C ILE A 657 -17.15 -6.26 -48.28
N ILE A 658 -17.43 -7.51 -47.92
CA ILE A 658 -17.52 -8.67 -48.82
C ILE A 658 -18.98 -9.12 -48.86
N ASP A 659 -19.66 -8.89 -49.98
CA ASP A 659 -21.03 -9.37 -50.19
C ASP A 659 -21.03 -10.85 -50.60
N LEU A 660 -21.69 -11.69 -49.79
CA LEU A 660 -21.85 -13.13 -50.02
C LEU A 660 -23.33 -13.52 -50.21
N ALA A 661 -24.25 -12.56 -50.39
CA ALA A 661 -25.66 -12.83 -50.66
C ALA A 661 -25.88 -13.58 -52.00
N THR A 662 -24.88 -13.57 -52.90
CA THR A 662 -24.87 -14.37 -54.12
C THR A 662 -24.35 -15.80 -53.92
N VAL A 663 -24.07 -16.22 -52.67
CA VAL A 663 -23.52 -17.54 -52.30
C VAL A 663 -24.51 -18.29 -51.38
N PRO A 664 -25.55 -18.97 -51.91
CA PRO A 664 -26.58 -19.62 -51.08
C PRO A 664 -26.08 -20.71 -50.14
N ALA A 665 -24.86 -21.24 -50.34
CA ALA A 665 -24.23 -22.21 -49.43
C ALA A 665 -23.51 -21.55 -48.23
N ALA A 666 -23.36 -20.22 -48.22
CA ALA A 666 -22.87 -19.46 -47.07
C ALA A 666 -24.01 -19.06 -46.10
N ALA A 667 -25.24 -18.98 -46.62
CA ALA A 667 -26.46 -18.79 -45.83
C ALA A 667 -26.87 -20.07 -45.09
N ASN A 668 -27.56 -19.90 -43.95
CA ASN A 668 -28.14 -20.96 -43.11
C ASN A 668 -27.20 -22.16 -42.83
N ASN A 669 -25.91 -21.91 -42.64
CA ASN A 669 -24.87 -22.93 -42.62
C ASN A 669 -24.15 -22.98 -41.25
N PRO A 670 -24.22 -24.10 -40.50
CA PRO A 670 -23.52 -24.24 -39.22
C PRO A 670 -21.99 -24.28 -39.36
N ASP A 671 -21.49 -24.67 -40.54
CA ASP A 671 -20.08 -24.85 -40.86
C ASP A 671 -19.50 -23.69 -41.69
N PHE A 672 -20.24 -22.58 -41.87
CA PHE A 672 -19.67 -21.40 -42.52
C PHE A 672 -18.44 -20.92 -41.75
N SER A 673 -17.35 -20.64 -42.47
CA SER A 673 -16.06 -20.30 -41.87
C SER A 673 -15.34 -19.22 -42.66
N LEU A 674 -14.65 -18.35 -41.96
CA LEU A 674 -13.84 -17.26 -42.51
C LEU A 674 -12.36 -17.52 -42.27
N ARG A 675 -11.54 -17.01 -43.19
CA ARG A 675 -10.09 -16.98 -43.07
C ARG A 675 -9.53 -15.69 -43.63
N PHE A 676 -8.75 -14.99 -42.82
CA PHE A 676 -7.88 -13.90 -43.24
C PHE A 676 -6.46 -14.46 -43.38
N LYS A 677 -5.75 -14.00 -44.42
CA LYS A 677 -4.37 -14.40 -44.69
C LYS A 677 -3.55 -13.20 -45.12
N TRP A 678 -2.64 -12.78 -44.26
CA TRP A 678 -1.62 -11.78 -44.57
C TRP A 678 -0.46 -12.40 -45.35
N GLN A 679 0.23 -11.59 -46.15
CA GLN A 679 1.43 -11.95 -46.88
C GLN A 679 2.34 -10.72 -46.93
N PHE A 680 3.54 -10.84 -46.35
CA PHE A 680 4.52 -9.76 -46.25
C PHE A 680 5.82 -10.06 -47.03
N ASN A 681 6.63 -9.01 -47.24
CA ASN A 681 7.93 -9.08 -47.91
C ASN A 681 9.14 -8.59 -47.06
N THR A 682 8.93 -7.91 -45.92
CA THR A 682 10.01 -7.55 -44.96
C THR A 682 9.70 -7.96 -43.50
N GLU A 683 10.53 -7.50 -42.53
CA GLU A 683 10.26 -7.58 -41.08
C GLU A 683 9.53 -6.37 -40.51
N TYR A 684 9.42 -5.27 -41.27
CA TYR A 684 8.82 -4.02 -40.82
C TYR A 684 7.35 -3.89 -41.26
N ASP A 685 6.93 -4.67 -42.26
CA ASP A 685 5.56 -4.71 -42.74
C ASP A 685 4.65 -5.44 -41.73
N ALA A 686 3.59 -4.74 -41.31
CA ALA A 686 2.57 -5.21 -40.39
C ALA A 686 1.15 -5.01 -40.95
N GLY A 687 0.24 -5.88 -40.53
CA GLY A 687 -1.16 -5.89 -40.95
C GLY A 687 -2.09 -6.14 -39.78
N HIS A 688 -3.11 -5.30 -39.67
CA HIS A 688 -3.98 -5.19 -38.50
C HIS A 688 -5.42 -5.44 -38.93
N LEU A 689 -6.15 -6.23 -38.14
CA LEU A 689 -7.53 -6.59 -38.37
C LEU A 689 -8.36 -6.37 -37.12
N ASP A 690 -9.52 -5.76 -37.31
CA ASP A 690 -10.44 -5.44 -36.23
C ASP A 690 -11.91 -5.41 -36.71
N ASN A 691 -12.85 -5.35 -35.77
CA ASN A 691 -14.28 -5.08 -35.97
C ASN A 691 -14.91 -5.95 -37.07
N ILE A 692 -14.67 -7.26 -36.99
CA ILE A 692 -15.18 -8.23 -37.97
C ILE A 692 -16.65 -8.53 -37.67
N ILE A 693 -17.54 -8.15 -38.59
CA ILE A 693 -18.99 -8.29 -38.46
C ILE A 693 -19.51 -9.22 -39.57
N VAL A 694 -20.33 -10.21 -39.22
CA VAL A 694 -21.13 -10.96 -40.19
C VAL A 694 -22.57 -10.50 -40.06
N ARG A 695 -23.21 -10.12 -41.18
CA ARG A 695 -24.57 -9.54 -41.20
C ARG A 695 -25.49 -10.24 -42.18
N SER A 696 -26.76 -10.37 -41.83
CA SER A 696 -27.85 -10.75 -42.75
C SER A 696 -28.37 -9.53 -43.52
N THR A 697 -28.94 -9.76 -44.70
CA THR A 697 -29.54 -8.72 -45.55
C THR A 697 -31.08 -8.72 -45.48
N SER A 698 -31.68 -9.26 -44.42
CA SER A 698 -33.08 -9.75 -44.44
C SER A 698 -34.06 -9.04 -43.50
N SER A 699 -33.78 -7.80 -43.10
CA SER A 699 -34.66 -7.00 -42.23
C SER A 699 -34.83 -5.57 -42.74
N ASP A 700 -35.78 -5.35 -43.65
CA ASP A 700 -36.15 -4.02 -44.19
C ASP A 700 -36.92 -3.12 -43.18
N ILE A 701 -36.60 -3.24 -41.88
CA ILE A 701 -37.13 -2.41 -40.80
C ILE A 701 -35.95 -1.75 -40.11
N ASN A 702 -35.79 -0.46 -40.37
CA ASN A 702 -34.77 0.40 -39.80
C ASN A 702 -34.68 0.28 -38.27
N ALA A 703 -33.56 -0.25 -37.78
CA ALA A 703 -33.14 -0.12 -36.39
C ALA A 703 -32.48 1.25 -36.19
N ALA A 704 -32.44 1.76 -34.96
CA ALA A 704 -31.56 2.90 -34.67
C ALA A 704 -30.11 2.39 -34.58
N PRO A 705 -29.10 3.21 -34.94
CA PRO A 705 -27.70 2.85 -34.73
C PRO A 705 -27.46 2.48 -33.26
N GLN A 706 -26.93 1.28 -33.01
CA GLN A 706 -26.41 0.94 -31.70
C GLN A 706 -25.09 1.68 -31.53
N VAL A 707 -24.94 2.36 -30.39
CA VAL A 707 -23.76 3.16 -30.04
C VAL A 707 -23.23 2.64 -28.71
N ASP A 708 -21.92 2.53 -28.62
CA ASP A 708 -21.12 2.32 -27.42
C ASP A 708 -20.05 3.42 -27.42
N ALA A 709 -19.93 4.15 -26.31
CA ALA A 709 -19.01 5.29 -26.16
C ALA A 709 -17.63 4.89 -25.59
N GLY A 710 -17.40 3.59 -25.37
CA GLY A 710 -16.19 3.10 -24.72
C GLY A 710 -16.24 3.22 -23.18
N PRO A 711 -15.28 2.60 -22.48
CA PRO A 711 -15.27 2.55 -21.02
C PRO A 711 -14.93 3.91 -20.38
N ASP A 712 -15.45 4.14 -19.16
CA ASP A 712 -15.07 5.30 -18.32
C ASP A 712 -13.55 5.42 -18.16
N GLN A 713 -13.01 6.64 -18.22
CA GLN A 713 -11.57 6.92 -18.26
C GLN A 713 -11.10 7.88 -17.16
N VAL A 714 -9.79 7.87 -16.88
CA VAL A 714 -9.10 8.78 -15.95
C VAL A 714 -7.89 9.40 -16.64
N ALA A 715 -7.68 10.70 -16.47
CA ALA A 715 -6.56 11.44 -17.05
C ALA A 715 -5.97 12.46 -16.06
N VAL A 716 -4.74 12.92 -16.33
CA VAL A 716 -4.00 13.88 -15.52
C VAL A 716 -3.57 15.05 -16.41
N LEU A 717 -3.67 16.28 -15.92
CA LEU A 717 -3.32 17.48 -16.70
C LEU A 717 -1.81 17.55 -17.00
N PRO A 718 -1.41 18.09 -18.18
CA PRO A 718 -2.25 18.45 -19.33
C PRO A 718 -2.84 17.21 -20.02
N ALA A 719 -4.16 17.15 -20.10
CA ALA A 719 -4.89 15.89 -20.31
C ALA A 719 -5.43 15.75 -21.73
N SER A 720 -5.15 14.63 -22.36
CA SER A 720 -5.90 14.09 -23.49
C SER A 720 -6.23 12.63 -23.26
N VAL A 721 -7.43 12.20 -23.66
CA VAL A 721 -7.84 10.80 -23.72
C VAL A 721 -8.17 10.41 -25.15
N ASP A 722 -7.98 9.13 -25.47
CA ASP A 722 -8.44 8.55 -26.72
C ASP A 722 -9.83 7.93 -26.48
N LEU A 723 -10.81 8.36 -27.27
CA LEU A 723 -12.16 7.81 -27.27
C LEU A 723 -12.26 6.78 -28.39
N ASP A 724 -12.41 5.52 -27.99
CA ASP A 724 -12.59 4.33 -28.83
C ASP A 724 -14.08 4.01 -28.84
N GLY A 725 -14.74 4.15 -29.98
CA GLY A 725 -16.20 4.12 -30.09
C GLY A 725 -16.69 2.96 -30.96
N THR A 726 -17.86 2.41 -30.66
CA THR A 726 -18.48 1.41 -31.55
C THR A 726 -19.85 1.89 -32.02
N VAL A 727 -20.01 2.04 -33.34
CA VAL A 727 -21.28 2.42 -33.97
C VAL A 727 -21.71 1.34 -34.95
N ILE A 728 -22.74 0.58 -34.57
CA ILE A 728 -23.30 -0.53 -35.34
C ILE A 728 -24.68 -0.14 -35.86
N ASP A 729 -24.72 0.16 -37.16
CA ASP A 729 -25.94 0.48 -37.91
C ASP A 729 -26.41 -0.71 -38.77
N ASP A 730 -27.67 -0.74 -39.21
CA ASP A 730 -28.20 -1.78 -40.11
C ASP A 730 -28.03 -1.43 -41.62
N TYR A 731 -27.64 -0.19 -41.92
CA TYR A 731 -27.45 0.40 -43.24
C TYR A 731 -28.74 0.66 -44.02
N LEU A 732 -29.81 0.95 -43.27
CA LEU A 732 -31.05 1.61 -43.68
C LEU A 732 -31.11 3.06 -43.14
N PRO A 733 -32.00 3.92 -43.66
CA PRO A 733 -32.75 3.74 -44.89
C PRO A 733 -31.80 3.87 -46.08
N ASP A 734 -31.93 2.99 -47.07
CA ASP A 734 -31.20 3.05 -48.34
C ASP A 734 -32.19 3.43 -49.46
N PRO A 735 -32.11 4.65 -50.05
CA PRO A 735 -31.19 5.75 -49.74
C PRO A 735 -31.56 6.53 -48.45
N PRO A 736 -30.60 7.25 -47.82
CA PRO A 736 -29.26 7.57 -48.30
C PRO A 736 -28.15 6.59 -47.91
N ARG A 737 -28.41 5.62 -47.01
CA ARG A 737 -27.41 4.70 -46.44
C ARG A 737 -26.22 5.46 -45.83
N GLN A 738 -26.52 6.47 -45.01
CA GLN A 738 -25.51 7.34 -44.40
C GLN A 738 -25.71 7.44 -42.90
N VAL A 739 -24.82 6.79 -42.15
CA VAL A 739 -24.60 7.08 -40.73
C VAL A 739 -23.79 8.35 -40.61
N THR A 740 -24.21 9.23 -39.71
CA THR A 740 -23.43 10.37 -39.22
C THR A 740 -23.20 10.20 -37.73
N VAL A 741 -22.01 10.57 -37.25
CA VAL A 741 -21.66 10.50 -35.83
C VAL A 741 -21.25 11.88 -35.31
N ILE A 742 -21.48 12.12 -34.02
CA ILE A 742 -21.02 13.32 -33.33
C ILE A 742 -20.65 13.04 -31.87
N TRP A 743 -19.42 13.40 -31.51
CA TRP A 743 -18.97 13.53 -30.13
C TRP A 743 -19.34 14.91 -29.55
N SER A 744 -19.73 14.92 -28.27
CA SER A 744 -20.18 16.13 -27.57
C SER A 744 -19.89 16.06 -26.07
N LYS A 745 -19.68 17.21 -25.41
CA LYS A 745 -19.71 17.28 -23.93
C LYS A 745 -21.16 17.42 -23.48
N GLU A 746 -21.64 16.49 -22.67
CA GLU A 746 -22.96 16.57 -22.02
C GLU A 746 -22.86 17.27 -20.65
N SER A 747 -21.83 16.97 -19.87
CA SER A 747 -21.51 17.72 -18.65
C SER A 747 -20.01 17.74 -18.32
N GLY A 748 -19.62 18.55 -17.34
CA GLY A 748 -18.24 18.72 -16.86
C GLY A 748 -17.81 20.19 -16.82
N PRO A 749 -16.75 20.54 -16.08
CA PRO A 749 -16.37 21.94 -15.81
C PRO A 749 -16.18 22.77 -17.07
N ASP A 750 -15.20 22.41 -17.90
CA ASP A 750 -14.72 23.28 -18.97
C ASP A 750 -15.01 22.80 -20.40
N VAL A 751 -14.58 23.55 -21.42
CA VAL A 751 -14.76 23.16 -22.83
C VAL A 751 -13.82 22.01 -23.21
N VAL A 752 -14.39 20.89 -23.64
CA VAL A 752 -13.64 19.72 -24.15
C VAL A 752 -13.37 19.92 -25.64
N THR A 753 -12.11 19.75 -26.05
CA THR A 753 -11.69 19.88 -27.45
C THR A 753 -11.47 18.52 -28.07
N PHE A 754 -12.30 18.15 -29.05
CA PHE A 754 -12.17 16.90 -29.81
C PHE A 754 -11.35 17.15 -31.08
N ALA A 755 -10.38 16.28 -31.39
CA ALA A 755 -9.54 16.42 -32.59
C ALA A 755 -10.36 16.26 -33.90
N ASN A 756 -11.31 15.32 -33.92
CA ASN A 756 -12.35 15.24 -34.94
C ASN A 756 -13.66 14.73 -34.31
N PRO A 757 -14.59 15.61 -33.90
CA PRO A 757 -15.85 15.19 -33.29
C PRO A 757 -16.80 14.47 -34.26
N GLN A 758 -16.45 14.28 -35.54
CA GLN A 758 -17.23 13.53 -36.53
C GLN A 758 -16.57 12.19 -36.94
N ALA A 759 -15.47 11.80 -36.29
CA ALA A 759 -15.00 10.42 -36.30
C ALA A 759 -15.75 9.60 -35.24
N VAL A 760 -15.77 8.28 -35.41
CA VAL A 760 -16.18 7.37 -34.33
C VAL A 760 -15.12 7.41 -33.24
N ASP A 761 -13.85 7.25 -33.64
CA ASP A 761 -12.71 7.22 -32.75
C ASP A 761 -11.98 8.58 -32.80
N THR A 762 -11.73 9.20 -31.65
CA THR A 762 -11.13 10.54 -31.62
C THR A 762 -10.47 10.87 -30.29
N THR A 763 -9.51 11.80 -30.30
CA THR A 763 -8.87 12.27 -29.06
C THR A 763 -9.64 13.47 -28.50
N ALA A 764 -9.89 13.46 -27.19
CA ALA A 764 -10.53 14.55 -26.45
C ALA A 764 -9.54 15.16 -25.45
N SER A 765 -9.39 16.48 -25.47
CA SER A 765 -8.44 17.24 -24.64
C SER A 765 -9.16 18.16 -23.64
N PHE A 766 -8.57 18.32 -22.46
CA PHE A 766 -9.11 19.05 -21.31
C PHE A 766 -8.10 20.05 -20.74
N SER A 767 -8.58 21.20 -20.28
CA SER A 767 -7.76 22.27 -19.67
C SER A 767 -7.80 22.27 -18.14
N SER A 768 -8.81 21.64 -17.54
CA SER A 768 -9.23 21.84 -16.16
C SER A 768 -9.61 20.50 -15.54
N ALA A 769 -9.36 20.32 -14.25
CA ALA A 769 -9.66 19.07 -13.56
C ALA A 769 -11.16 18.90 -13.26
N GLY A 770 -11.56 17.72 -12.78
CA GLY A 770 -12.93 17.35 -12.45
C GLY A 770 -13.56 16.32 -13.40
N ARG A 771 -14.84 16.01 -13.14
CA ARG A 771 -15.59 14.97 -13.86
C ARG A 771 -16.30 15.52 -15.10
N TYR A 772 -16.01 14.93 -16.25
CA TYR A 772 -16.67 15.18 -17.52
C TYR A 772 -17.57 13.99 -17.91
N VAL A 773 -18.66 14.26 -18.62
CA VAL A 773 -19.46 13.23 -19.30
C VAL A 773 -19.52 13.61 -20.78
N LEU A 774 -18.96 12.74 -21.61
CA LEU A 774 -18.90 12.89 -23.05
C LEU A 774 -19.89 11.93 -23.69
N ARG A 775 -20.56 12.36 -24.76
CA ARG A 775 -21.62 11.62 -25.43
C ARG A 775 -21.30 11.45 -26.91
N LEU A 776 -21.21 10.19 -27.34
CA LEU A 776 -21.22 9.81 -28.74
C LEU A 776 -22.67 9.62 -29.18
N ALA A 777 -23.07 10.22 -30.29
CA ALA A 777 -24.37 10.01 -30.90
C ALA A 777 -24.23 9.66 -32.37
N ALA A 778 -25.04 8.72 -32.84
CA ALA A 778 -25.11 8.32 -34.24
C ALA A 778 -26.53 8.46 -34.81
N ASN A 779 -26.64 8.87 -36.06
CA ASN A 779 -27.90 9.06 -36.76
C ASN A 779 -27.80 8.53 -38.20
N ASP A 780 -28.76 7.68 -38.58
CA ASP A 780 -28.83 7.00 -39.90
C ASP A 780 -29.59 7.82 -40.98
N SER A 781 -29.97 9.07 -40.66
CA SER A 781 -30.91 10.00 -41.34
C SER A 781 -32.42 9.86 -41.01
N ALA A 782 -32.84 8.86 -40.24
CA ALA A 782 -34.22 8.61 -39.80
C ALA A 782 -34.36 8.35 -38.28
N LEU A 783 -33.47 7.56 -37.68
CA LEU A 783 -33.39 7.24 -36.25
C LEU A 783 -32.01 7.62 -35.68
N SER A 784 -31.87 7.57 -34.36
CA SER A 784 -30.61 7.90 -33.67
C SER A 784 -30.41 7.09 -32.39
N GLY A 785 -29.20 6.60 -32.19
CA GLY A 785 -28.72 6.10 -30.90
C GLY A 785 -27.63 6.98 -30.32
N SER A 786 -27.29 6.76 -29.06
CA SER A 786 -26.18 7.43 -28.38
C SER A 786 -25.84 6.76 -27.07
N ASP A 787 -24.60 6.88 -26.66
CA ASP A 787 -24.08 6.40 -25.38
C ASP A 787 -23.11 7.42 -24.76
N THR A 788 -22.77 7.26 -23.48
CA THR A 788 -22.03 8.24 -22.67
C THR A 788 -20.88 7.63 -21.90
N VAL A 789 -19.70 8.25 -22.00
CA VAL A 789 -18.48 7.90 -21.26
C VAL A 789 -18.14 8.99 -20.23
N THR A 790 -17.82 8.60 -19.00
CA THR A 790 -17.27 9.51 -17.98
C THR A 790 -15.76 9.64 -18.18
N VAL A 791 -15.23 10.86 -18.17
CA VAL A 791 -13.78 11.10 -18.07
C VAL A 791 -13.50 11.89 -16.79
N THR A 792 -12.68 11.33 -15.90
CA THR A 792 -12.26 12.00 -14.67
C THR A 792 -10.87 12.58 -14.87
N VAL A 793 -10.78 13.90 -14.99
CA VAL A 793 -9.50 14.62 -15.13
C VAL A 793 -9.03 15.06 -13.75
N ARG A 794 -7.74 14.94 -13.46
CA ARG A 794 -7.10 15.38 -12.21
C ARG A 794 -5.99 16.39 -12.51
N LEU A 795 -5.65 17.23 -11.54
CA LEU A 795 -4.41 18.01 -11.57
C LEU A 795 -3.18 17.09 -11.55
N SER A 796 -2.04 17.61 -12.04
CA SER A 796 -0.74 16.95 -11.82
C SER A 796 -0.29 17.17 -10.37
N THR A 797 0.46 16.25 -9.78
CA THR A 797 1.04 16.41 -8.43
C THR A 797 2.12 17.52 -8.34
N GLY A 798 2.35 18.26 -9.43
CA GLY A 798 3.13 19.51 -9.41
C GLY A 798 2.28 20.76 -9.15
N GLU A 799 0.96 20.69 -9.34
CA GLU A 799 0.03 21.83 -9.43
C GLU A 799 -1.17 21.73 -8.47
N LEU A 800 -1.23 20.69 -7.63
CA LEU A 800 -2.16 20.65 -6.50
C LEU A 800 -1.80 21.75 -5.48
N PRO A 801 -2.78 22.31 -4.75
CA PRO A 801 -2.56 23.18 -3.59
C PRO A 801 -2.07 22.42 -2.34
N ASP A 802 -1.38 21.31 -2.57
CA ASP A 802 -0.51 20.62 -1.63
C ASP A 802 0.79 21.45 -1.50
N PHE A 803 0.96 22.06 -0.34
CA PHE A 803 2.07 22.92 0.04
C PHE A 803 3.09 22.21 0.93
N ASP A 804 2.99 20.89 1.15
CA ASP A 804 3.97 20.15 1.94
C ASP A 804 4.44 18.77 1.45
N ALA A 805 3.81 18.30 0.38
CA ALA A 805 4.08 17.10 -0.40
C ALA A 805 3.70 15.78 0.31
N ASP A 806 2.50 15.73 0.92
CA ASP A 806 1.90 14.50 1.47
C ASP A 806 0.78 13.87 0.61
N ASP A 807 0.45 14.48 -0.55
CA ASP A 807 -0.59 14.11 -1.52
C ASP A 807 -2.06 14.29 -1.04
N ASP A 808 -2.34 15.02 0.06
CA ASP A 808 -3.68 15.58 0.34
C ASP A 808 -3.76 17.12 0.30
N VAL A 809 -4.89 17.71 0.72
CA VAL A 809 -5.11 19.18 0.75
C VAL A 809 -5.99 19.51 1.95
N ASP A 810 -5.40 20.15 2.96
CA ASP A 810 -5.96 20.20 4.32
C ASP A 810 -5.79 21.57 5.04
N MET A 811 -5.97 21.61 6.36
CA MET A 811 -5.78 22.76 7.23
C MET A 811 -4.31 23.14 7.49
N GLU A 812 -3.35 22.23 7.37
CA GLU A 812 -1.91 22.50 7.39
C GLU A 812 -1.48 23.17 6.08
N ASP A 813 -1.98 22.71 4.94
CA ASP A 813 -1.88 23.42 3.64
C ASP A 813 -2.53 24.79 3.68
N PHE A 814 -3.74 24.90 4.25
CA PHE A 814 -4.38 26.19 4.43
C PHE A 814 -3.50 27.12 5.29
N GLY A 815 -2.80 26.60 6.29
CA GLY A 815 -1.81 27.33 7.09
C GLY A 815 -0.64 27.89 6.26
N ARG A 816 -0.24 27.18 5.20
CA ARG A 816 0.84 27.58 4.28
C ARG A 816 0.33 28.54 3.21
N PHE A 817 -0.81 28.24 2.59
CA PHE A 817 -1.53 29.13 1.69
C PHE A 817 -1.81 30.51 2.34
N GLN A 818 -2.32 30.51 3.57
CA GLN A 818 -2.60 31.75 4.32
C GLN A 818 -1.32 32.59 4.59
N ALA A 819 -0.15 31.97 4.67
CA ALA A 819 1.12 32.69 4.83
C ALA A 819 1.55 33.45 3.55
N CYS A 820 1.01 33.06 2.39
CA CYS A 820 1.35 33.63 1.08
C CYS A 820 0.37 34.71 0.58
N PHE A 821 -0.80 34.84 1.20
CA PHE A 821 -1.89 35.72 0.80
C PHE A 821 -1.46 37.20 0.71
N SER A 822 -1.31 37.72 -0.51
CA SER A 822 -0.88 39.09 -0.80
C SER A 822 -2.05 40.04 -1.12
N GLY A 823 -3.12 39.52 -1.71
CA GLY A 823 -4.36 40.23 -2.04
C GLY A 823 -4.34 40.96 -3.38
N SER A 824 -5.54 41.11 -3.97
CA SER A 824 -5.75 41.52 -5.37
C SER A 824 -4.84 42.64 -5.89
N ALA A 825 -4.15 42.37 -6.99
CA ALA A 825 -3.19 43.24 -7.67
C ALA A 825 -1.93 43.61 -6.86
N ALA A 826 -1.53 42.78 -5.90
CA ALA A 826 -0.28 42.92 -5.14
C ALA A 826 0.58 41.64 -5.26
N PRO A 827 1.69 41.66 -6.02
CA PRO A 827 2.44 40.44 -6.36
C PRO A 827 2.84 39.58 -5.15
N HIS A 828 2.78 38.26 -5.33
CA HIS A 828 3.03 37.28 -4.29
C HIS A 828 4.45 37.36 -3.70
N GLY A 829 4.65 36.78 -2.51
CA GLY A 829 5.96 36.73 -1.85
C GLY A 829 6.96 35.79 -2.57
N PRO A 830 8.28 35.96 -2.40
CA PRO A 830 9.26 34.97 -2.84
C PRO A 830 9.10 33.68 -2.04
N GLY A 831 8.96 32.54 -2.70
CA GLY A 831 8.60 31.26 -2.06
C GLY A 831 7.09 30.98 -2.04
N CYS A 832 6.27 31.87 -2.62
CA CYS A 832 4.82 31.70 -2.77
C CYS A 832 4.37 31.41 -4.21
N GLU A 833 5.31 31.07 -5.10
CA GLU A 833 5.06 30.79 -6.53
C GLU A 833 4.10 29.60 -6.75
N LYS A 834 3.88 28.74 -5.74
CA LYS A 834 2.89 27.65 -5.75
C LYS A 834 1.48 28.11 -5.33
N ALA A 835 1.35 29.20 -4.59
CA ALA A 835 0.09 29.63 -3.98
C ALA A 835 -0.74 30.56 -4.89
N ASP A 836 -0.13 31.02 -5.97
CA ASP A 836 -0.75 31.61 -7.16
C ASP A 836 -1.31 30.44 -7.99
N LEU A 837 -2.55 30.06 -7.68
CA LEU A 837 -3.22 28.85 -8.17
C LEU A 837 -3.98 29.09 -9.47
N ASP A 838 -4.38 30.33 -9.78
CA ASP A 838 -4.95 30.69 -11.09
C ASP A 838 -3.96 31.38 -12.07
N ASN A 839 -2.71 31.59 -11.62
CA ASN A 839 -1.55 32.05 -12.42
C ASN A 839 -1.69 33.52 -12.92
N ASP A 840 -2.33 34.40 -12.15
CA ASP A 840 -2.48 35.83 -12.46
C ASP A 840 -1.31 36.71 -11.96
N GLY A 841 -0.57 36.23 -10.96
CA GLY A 841 0.63 36.89 -10.40
C GLY A 841 0.49 37.40 -8.96
N ASP A 842 -0.68 37.30 -8.33
CA ASP A 842 -0.83 37.46 -6.87
C ASP A 842 -1.42 36.23 -6.15
N VAL A 843 -1.80 36.37 -4.88
CA VAL A 843 -2.45 35.30 -4.08
C VAL A 843 -3.60 35.95 -3.32
N ASP A 844 -4.81 35.66 -3.75
CA ASP A 844 -6.02 36.38 -3.39
C ASP A 844 -7.20 35.43 -3.13
N ARG A 845 -8.43 35.96 -3.14
CA ARG A 845 -9.64 35.18 -2.94
C ARG A 845 -9.95 34.22 -4.09
N SER A 846 -9.36 34.43 -5.26
CA SER A 846 -9.56 33.63 -6.48
C SER A 846 -8.83 32.29 -6.34
N ASP A 847 -7.55 32.33 -5.95
CA ASP A 847 -6.76 31.17 -5.52
C ASP A 847 -7.40 30.46 -4.32
N PHE A 848 -7.91 31.22 -3.34
CA PHE A 848 -8.63 30.61 -2.22
C PHE A 848 -9.95 29.93 -2.64
N GLY A 849 -10.49 30.26 -3.80
CA GLY A 849 -11.57 29.51 -4.44
C GLY A 849 -11.09 28.14 -4.91
N VAL A 850 -10.00 28.11 -5.69
CA VAL A 850 -9.36 26.87 -6.15
C VAL A 850 -8.94 25.99 -4.96
N PHE A 851 -8.32 26.60 -3.94
CA PHE A 851 -7.96 25.94 -2.68
C PHE A 851 -9.17 25.30 -1.99
N LEU A 852 -10.30 26.02 -1.86
CA LEU A 852 -11.51 25.50 -1.23
C LEU A 852 -12.20 24.39 -2.03
N ASP A 853 -12.16 24.45 -3.36
CA ASP A 853 -12.69 23.39 -4.22
C ASP A 853 -11.79 22.13 -4.19
N CYS A 854 -10.49 22.30 -3.92
CA CYS A 854 -9.53 21.21 -3.66
C CYS A 854 -9.53 20.68 -2.21
N LEU A 855 -10.07 21.40 -1.23
CA LEU A 855 -9.98 21.08 0.21
C LEU A 855 -10.75 19.80 0.58
N GLY A 856 -10.07 18.65 0.50
CA GLY A 856 -10.57 17.35 0.96
C GLY A 856 -10.58 17.23 2.49
N GLY A 857 -9.61 17.87 3.15
CA GLY A 857 -9.28 17.62 4.56
C GLY A 857 -8.30 16.46 4.70
N PRO A 858 -7.74 16.25 5.91
CA PRO A 858 -6.59 15.39 6.11
C PRO A 858 -6.92 13.92 5.80
N GLU A 859 -5.90 13.19 5.34
CA GLU A 859 -5.99 11.80 4.87
C GLU A 859 -7.06 11.60 3.77
N SER A 860 -7.40 12.64 2.99
CA SER A 860 -8.47 12.58 1.97
C SER A 860 -8.02 13.15 0.63
N LEU A 861 -8.18 12.37 -0.46
CA LEU A 861 -7.88 12.85 -1.81
C LEU A 861 -8.49 14.25 -2.06
N PRO A 862 -7.74 15.20 -2.66
CA PRO A 862 -8.24 16.53 -2.94
C PRO A 862 -9.55 16.51 -3.73
N GLY A 863 -10.37 17.55 -3.56
CA GLY A 863 -11.64 17.73 -4.27
C GLY A 863 -11.50 17.99 -5.78
N CYS A 864 -10.26 18.01 -6.31
CA CYS A 864 -9.84 18.44 -7.63
C CYS A 864 -8.82 17.46 -8.28
#